data_AF-A0AAV9D8N8-F1
#
_entry.id   AF-A0AAV9D8N8-F1
#
_cell.length_a   1.000
_cell.length_b   1.000
_cell.length_c   1.000
_cell.angle_alpha   90.00
_cell.angle_beta   90.00
_cell.angle_gamma   90.00
#
_symmetry.space_group_name_H-M   'P 1'
#
loop_
_entity.id
_entity.type
_entity.pdbx_description
1 polymer ?
#
loop_
_entity_poly.entity_id
_entity_poly.type
_entity_poly.pdbx_seq_one_letter_code
_entity_poly.pdbx_strand_id
1 'polypeptide(L)'
;MSLGDEEVVNFQSFKSGGKSSKVHGFPRRMYPNLVTNEPKKLLGHTSIHTQRPRIHVKVEQNSTITTISEDNSSMGNVEGDAEMVGIFDVDPYLKQFKDHFNYRFKTYAERKKLIEKYEVSLEKFAQGYLKFGFNRDQDGIIYREWAPAAQEAQLVGDFNGWDGSNHKMEKDEFGAWTVRIPDSGGNPAIPHNSRVKFRFKHGNELWVDRIPAWIRYATVDLTQFAAPYDGVYWDPPPTERYEFKHARPPKPTAPRIYEAHVGMSSSEPRVSSYREFADCVLPRIHANNYNTVQLMAIMEHSYYGSFGYHVTNFFAVSSRSGTPEDLKYLIDKAHGLGMHVLMDIVHSHASNNITDGLNGFDVGQSTEESYFHTGERGYHKLWDSRLFNYANWEVLRFLLSNLRWWVDEFKFDGFRFDGVTSMLYHHHGINMGFSGNYVEYFSEATDVDAVVYLMLANCLIHDLLPDATVIAEDVSGMPVLGRSVSEGGVGFDFRLAMAIPDKWIDYLKNKNDEEWSMNEIVQNLTNRRYTEKCIAYAESHDQEMYSGMSALQPASPIVERGISLHKLIHIITMALGGEGYLNFMGNEFGHPEWIDFPREGNGWSYEKCRRQWNLVDTDHLRYKVIVFERGDLVFVFNFHPENTYEGYKVGCDLPGKYRVALDSDASEFGGHGRVGHHVDHFTSPEGIPGVPETNFNNRPSSFKVYYKVDDDLDADDGEMASIGETATIPNLGRDVEDEDDMGDPASDD
;
A
#
# COMPACT_ATOMS: atom_id res chain seq x y z
N MET A 1 -20.61 -18.25 64.88
CA MET A 1 -22.07 -18.29 65.04
C MET A 1 -22.64 -18.26 63.64
N SER A 2 -22.72 -19.42 62.98
CA SER A 2 -23.85 -20.37 63.04
C SER A 2 -25.15 -19.69 62.63
N LEU A 3 -25.58 -19.94 61.40
CA LEU A 3 -26.97 -20.18 61.03
C LEU A 3 -26.91 -21.11 59.81
N GLY A 4 -26.99 -22.41 60.08
CA GLY A 4 -27.55 -23.38 59.15
C GLY A 4 -29.03 -23.55 59.50
N ASP A 5 -29.82 -23.95 58.51
CA ASP A 5 -30.61 -25.16 58.67
C ASP A 5 -30.76 -25.83 57.30
N GLU A 6 -30.40 -27.11 57.32
CA GLU A 6 -30.41 -28.11 56.26
C GLU A 6 -31.77 -28.82 56.20
N GLU A 7 -32.11 -29.40 55.04
CA GLU A 7 -32.29 -30.86 54.82
C GLU A 7 -32.90 -31.08 53.40
N VAL A 8 -32.24 -31.71 52.41
CA VAL A 8 -31.85 -33.14 52.22
C VAL A 8 -33.10 -33.95 51.71
N VAL A 9 -33.20 -34.65 50.56
CA VAL A 9 -32.39 -35.75 49.94
C VAL A 9 -32.79 -36.06 48.44
N ASN A 10 -31.77 -36.27 47.58
CA ASN A 10 -31.52 -37.20 46.43
C ASN A 10 -32.23 -37.36 45.04
N PHE A 11 -31.32 -37.38 44.05
CA PHE A 11 -31.08 -38.17 42.80
C PHE A 11 -32.09 -38.23 41.63
N GLN A 12 -31.73 -37.61 40.49
CA GLN A 12 -31.35 -38.27 39.21
C GLN A 12 -31.08 -37.25 38.05
N SER A 13 -29.94 -37.45 37.35
CA SER A 13 -29.71 -37.34 35.90
C SER A 13 -29.99 -36.04 35.07
N PHE A 14 -28.90 -35.51 34.49
CA PHE A 14 -28.72 -34.84 33.18
C PHE A 14 -29.60 -33.64 32.74
N LYS A 15 -29.02 -32.42 32.75
CA LYS A 15 -28.67 -31.57 31.58
C LYS A 15 -28.49 -30.09 31.96
N SER A 16 -27.58 -29.44 31.23
CA SER A 16 -27.46 -28.00 30.90
C SER A 16 -27.35 -26.93 32.00
N GLY A 17 -26.18 -26.28 32.01
CA GLY A 17 -25.90 -24.94 32.52
C GLY A 17 -24.43 -24.65 32.18
N GLY A 18 -24.08 -23.67 31.35
CA GLY A 18 -24.39 -22.26 31.58
C GLY A 18 -23.41 -21.71 32.62
N LYS A 19 -22.21 -21.29 32.18
CA LYS A 19 -21.37 -20.36 32.95
C LYS A 19 -20.82 -19.30 32.01
N SER A 20 -21.18 -18.05 32.33
CA SER A 20 -20.59 -16.83 31.79
C SER A 20 -19.08 -16.85 31.99
N SER A 21 -18.33 -16.88 30.90
CA SER A 21 -16.90 -16.59 30.90
C SER A 21 -16.71 -15.09 30.74
N LYS A 22 -16.09 -14.49 31.76
CA LYS A 22 -15.52 -13.14 31.74
C LYS A 22 -14.69 -12.98 30.47
N VAL A 23 -15.03 -11.98 29.66
CA VAL A 23 -14.23 -11.49 28.53
C VAL A 23 -12.83 -11.19 29.05
N HIS A 24 -11.86 -12.04 28.72
CA HIS A 24 -10.45 -11.76 28.91
C HIS A 24 -10.00 -10.91 27.73
N GLY A 25 -9.62 -9.67 28.03
CA GLY A 25 -9.00 -8.78 27.06
C GLY A 25 -7.72 -9.40 26.48
N PHE A 26 -7.51 -9.14 25.19
CA PHE A 26 -6.32 -9.50 24.44
C PHE A 26 -5.03 -9.03 25.14
N PRO A 27 -3.94 -9.80 25.10
CA PRO A 27 -2.63 -9.27 25.43
C PRO A 27 -2.13 -8.40 24.27
N ARG A 28 -2.09 -7.08 24.52
CA ARG A 28 -1.22 -6.13 23.83
C ARG A 28 0.23 -6.60 23.94
N ARG A 29 1.01 -6.58 22.85
CA ARG A 29 2.48 -6.53 22.96
C ARG A 29 2.91 -5.07 23.10
N MET A 30 2.93 -4.60 24.35
CA MET A 30 3.66 -3.39 24.73
C MET A 30 5.15 -3.73 24.87
N TYR A 31 6.00 -2.86 24.32
CA TYR A 31 7.42 -2.77 24.68
C TYR A 31 7.54 -2.41 26.17
N PRO A 32 8.34 -3.11 27.00
CA PRO A 32 8.61 -2.66 28.35
C PRO A 32 9.70 -1.58 28.36
N ASN A 33 9.35 -0.42 28.93
CA ASN A 33 10.28 0.62 29.32
C ASN A 33 11.28 0.12 30.38
N LEU A 34 12.49 0.67 30.26
CA LEU A 34 13.66 0.51 31.11
C LEU A 34 13.36 0.76 32.60
N VAL A 35 13.75 -0.20 33.45
CA VAL A 35 14.06 0.05 34.86
C VAL A 35 15.53 -0.31 35.07
N THR A 36 16.30 0.70 35.48
CA THR A 36 17.72 0.66 35.81
C THR A 36 18.02 -0.31 36.94
N ASN A 37 18.99 -1.21 36.74
CA ASN A 37 19.70 -1.87 37.84
C ASN A 37 21.20 -1.92 37.53
N GLU A 38 21.99 -1.31 38.41
CA GLU A 38 23.45 -1.26 38.37
C GLU A 38 24.11 -2.66 38.50
N PRO A 39 25.27 -2.90 37.86
CA PRO A 39 26.03 -4.13 38.07
C PRO A 39 27.03 -3.98 39.23
N LYS A 40 26.93 -4.89 40.21
CA LYS A 40 28.00 -5.12 41.20
C LYS A 40 29.17 -5.86 40.54
N LYS A 41 30.35 -5.21 40.58
CA LYS A 41 31.66 -5.81 40.34
C LYS A 41 31.91 -6.98 41.29
N LEU A 42 32.48 -8.07 40.77
CA LEU A 42 33.38 -8.94 41.53
C LEU A 42 34.45 -9.53 40.60
N LEU A 43 35.70 -9.24 40.97
CA LEU A 43 36.96 -9.66 40.35
C LEU A 43 37.24 -11.14 40.61
N GLY A 44 37.95 -11.78 39.68
CA GLY A 44 38.58 -13.07 39.89
C GLY A 44 39.40 -13.54 38.68
N HIS A 45 40.66 -13.12 38.62
CA HIS A 45 41.67 -13.63 37.68
C HIS A 45 42.01 -15.10 37.95
N THR A 46 42.21 -15.90 36.90
CA THR A 46 43.37 -16.83 36.80
C THR A 46 43.57 -17.32 35.36
N SER A 47 44.81 -17.25 34.88
CA SER A 47 45.28 -17.67 33.55
C SER A 47 45.92 -19.06 33.62
N ILE A 48 45.70 -19.92 32.61
CA ILE A 48 46.60 -21.03 32.26
C ILE A 48 46.66 -21.21 30.71
N HIS A 49 47.87 -21.33 30.18
CA HIS A 49 48.26 -21.63 28.78
C HIS A 49 47.86 -23.06 28.33
N THR A 50 47.65 -23.39 27.04
CA THR A 50 48.72 -23.77 26.08
C THR A 50 48.21 -24.14 24.66
N GLN A 51 49.06 -23.82 23.67
CA GLN A 51 49.43 -24.45 22.37
C GLN A 51 48.50 -24.60 21.13
N ARG A 52 49.11 -24.32 19.96
CA ARG A 52 48.62 -24.27 18.55
C ARG A 52 48.84 -25.61 17.81
N PRO A 53 48.42 -25.80 16.52
CA PRO A 53 49.22 -25.31 15.37
C PRO A 53 48.42 -24.71 14.17
N ARG A 54 49.08 -23.83 13.42
CA ARG A 54 48.68 -23.32 12.08
C ARG A 54 49.67 -23.85 11.04
N ILE A 55 49.19 -24.26 9.87
CA ILE A 55 49.99 -24.70 8.72
C ILE A 55 50.12 -23.55 7.71
N HIS A 56 51.31 -23.40 7.12
CA HIS A 56 51.59 -22.51 5.98
C HIS A 56 52.17 -23.36 4.84
N VAL A 57 51.72 -23.13 3.62
CA VAL A 57 52.33 -23.70 2.40
C VAL A 57 52.64 -22.55 1.44
N LYS A 58 53.86 -22.58 0.89
CA LYS A 58 54.47 -21.59 -0.01
C LYS A 58 54.78 -22.33 -1.32
N VAL A 59 54.49 -21.75 -2.47
CA VAL A 59 54.91 -22.29 -3.78
C VAL A 59 55.55 -21.19 -4.62
N GLU A 60 56.69 -21.53 -5.21
CA GLU A 60 57.63 -20.71 -5.96
C GLU A 60 57.21 -20.49 -7.42
N GLN A 61 57.60 -19.34 -7.99
CA GLN A 61 57.57 -19.07 -9.42
C GLN A 61 58.95 -19.29 -10.04
N ASN A 62 59.01 -19.91 -11.24
CA ASN A 62 59.94 -19.49 -12.28
C ASN A 62 59.64 -20.04 -13.69
N SER A 63 59.90 -19.16 -14.67
CA SER A 63 60.38 -19.36 -16.06
C SER A 63 59.43 -19.44 -17.29
N THR A 64 59.33 -18.28 -17.97
CA THR A 64 59.75 -17.92 -19.36
C THR A 64 59.07 -18.47 -20.65
N ILE A 65 58.94 -17.55 -21.64
CA ILE A 65 58.87 -17.67 -23.14
C ILE A 65 57.42 -17.52 -23.70
N THR A 66 57.01 -16.67 -24.66
CA THR A 66 57.63 -15.77 -25.68
C THR A 66 56.63 -14.68 -26.08
N THR A 67 57.12 -13.52 -26.51
CA THR A 67 56.39 -12.46 -27.22
C THR A 67 56.11 -12.82 -28.68
N ILE A 68 54.86 -12.67 -29.15
CA ILE A 68 54.49 -12.37 -30.54
C ILE A 68 53.41 -11.28 -30.51
N SER A 69 53.63 -10.26 -31.33
CA SER A 69 52.94 -8.98 -31.44
C SER A 69 51.66 -9.01 -32.28
N GLU A 70 50.74 -8.10 -31.92
CA GLU A 70 49.75 -7.39 -32.75
C GLU A 70 48.57 -8.18 -33.36
N ASP A 71 47.36 -7.92 -32.85
CA ASP A 71 46.43 -7.06 -33.59
C ASP A 71 45.39 -6.39 -32.66
N ASN A 72 45.29 -5.07 -32.82
CA ASN A 72 44.56 -4.13 -31.97
C ASN A 72 43.23 -3.77 -32.66
N SER A 73 42.08 -4.18 -32.11
CA SER A 73 40.81 -3.52 -32.41
C SER A 73 39.91 -3.48 -31.18
N SER A 74 39.92 -2.30 -30.55
CA SER A 74 38.93 -1.74 -29.62
C SER A 74 38.08 -2.70 -28.78
N MET A 75 38.66 -3.25 -27.72
CA MET A 75 37.90 -3.53 -26.50
C MET A 75 38.48 -2.63 -25.41
N GLY A 76 37.70 -1.65 -24.97
CA GLY A 76 38.05 -0.84 -23.81
C GLY A 76 38.17 -1.73 -22.59
N ASN A 77 39.33 -1.68 -21.94
CA ASN A 77 39.55 -2.22 -20.61
C ASN A 77 38.49 -1.64 -19.65
N VAL A 78 37.60 -2.49 -19.14
CA VAL A 78 36.82 -2.20 -17.93
C VAL A 78 37.56 -2.84 -16.76
N GLU A 79 38.77 -2.34 -16.51
CA GLU A 79 39.38 -2.34 -15.19
C GLU A 79 39.52 -0.86 -14.82
N GLY A 80 38.52 -0.37 -14.09
CA GLY A 80 38.50 0.98 -13.56
C GLY A 80 37.52 1.01 -12.42
N ASP A 81 38.01 1.36 -11.23
CA ASP A 81 37.22 1.75 -10.08
C ASP A 81 36.09 2.67 -10.53
N ALA A 82 34.88 2.13 -10.73
CA ALA A 82 33.68 2.93 -10.78
C ALA A 82 33.45 3.36 -9.33
N GLU A 83 34.15 4.41 -8.89
CA GLU A 83 33.88 5.01 -7.60
C GLU A 83 32.38 5.37 -7.58
N MET A 84 31.67 4.77 -6.63
CA MET A 84 30.28 5.06 -6.28
C MET A 84 30.20 6.49 -5.75
N VAL A 85 30.27 7.49 -6.63
CA VAL A 85 30.34 8.89 -6.22
C VAL A 85 28.94 9.43 -5.84
N GLY A 86 27.87 8.94 -6.51
CA GLY A 86 26.52 9.50 -6.41
C GLY A 86 25.96 9.58 -4.99
N ILE A 87 25.74 8.44 -4.34
CA ILE A 87 25.15 8.42 -2.98
C ILE A 87 26.05 9.05 -1.90
N PHE A 88 27.37 9.03 -2.06
CA PHE A 88 28.30 9.58 -1.07
C PHE A 88 28.36 11.11 -1.09
N ASP A 89 27.97 11.73 -2.21
CA ASP A 89 27.82 13.18 -2.31
C ASP A 89 26.48 13.65 -1.74
N VAL A 90 25.44 12.83 -1.90
CA VAL A 90 24.11 13.06 -1.31
C VAL A 90 24.14 12.92 0.22
N ASP A 91 24.86 11.93 0.73
CA ASP A 91 25.05 11.71 2.17
C ASP A 91 26.48 11.26 2.51
N PRO A 92 27.33 12.20 2.98
CA PRO A 92 28.73 11.92 3.32
C PRO A 92 28.94 10.90 4.44
N TYR A 93 27.95 10.66 5.32
CA TYR A 93 28.09 9.67 6.40
C TYR A 93 28.21 8.24 5.87
N LEU A 94 27.69 7.98 4.68
CA LEU A 94 27.78 6.68 4.00
C LEU A 94 29.22 6.29 3.64
N LYS A 95 30.15 7.26 3.53
CA LYS A 95 31.57 6.99 3.21
C LYS A 95 32.24 6.06 4.23
N GLN A 96 31.77 6.05 5.48
CA GLN A 96 32.28 5.15 6.52
C GLN A 96 31.97 3.68 6.23
N PHE A 97 30.99 3.42 5.36
CA PHE A 97 30.53 2.09 4.96
C PHE A 97 30.88 1.76 3.51
N LYS A 98 31.91 2.43 2.93
CA LYS A 98 32.32 2.27 1.53
C LYS A 98 32.52 0.79 1.16
N ASP A 99 33.11 -0.02 2.03
CA ASP A 99 33.34 -1.44 1.78
C ASP A 99 32.05 -2.25 1.66
N HIS A 100 31.05 -1.95 2.50
CA HIS A 100 29.73 -2.56 2.42
C HIS A 100 29.05 -2.23 1.08
N PHE A 101 29.08 -0.97 0.66
CA PHE A 101 28.50 -0.53 -0.62
C PHE A 101 29.26 -1.08 -1.83
N ASN A 102 30.60 -1.14 -1.77
CA ASN A 102 31.43 -1.75 -2.80
C ASN A 102 31.09 -3.23 -2.97
N TYR A 103 30.96 -3.97 -1.86
CA TYR A 103 30.57 -5.38 -1.90
C TYR A 103 29.18 -5.55 -2.52
N ARG A 104 28.18 -4.81 -2.03
CA ARG A 104 26.81 -4.83 -2.56
C ARG A 104 26.78 -4.57 -4.07
N PHE A 105 27.39 -3.48 -4.52
CA PHE A 105 27.34 -3.09 -5.92
C PHE A 105 28.12 -4.04 -6.82
N LYS A 106 29.27 -4.54 -6.35
CA LYS A 106 30.02 -5.60 -7.04
C LYS A 106 29.16 -6.85 -7.22
N THR A 107 28.49 -7.32 -6.17
CA THR A 107 27.60 -8.49 -6.23
C THR A 107 26.44 -8.26 -7.21
N TYR A 108 25.83 -7.08 -7.19
CA TYR A 108 24.80 -6.68 -8.17
C TYR A 108 25.34 -6.71 -9.61
N ALA A 109 26.47 -6.06 -9.87
CA ALA A 109 27.05 -5.95 -11.20
C ALA A 109 27.49 -7.32 -11.75
N GLU A 110 28.10 -8.16 -10.91
CA GLU A 110 28.45 -9.54 -11.26
C GLU A 110 27.19 -10.36 -11.59
N ARG A 111 26.14 -10.26 -10.77
CA ARG A 111 24.88 -10.96 -11.01
C ARG A 111 24.22 -10.53 -12.32
N LYS A 112 24.10 -9.22 -12.56
CA LYS A 112 23.53 -8.66 -13.80
C LYS A 112 24.34 -9.10 -15.03
N LYS A 113 25.67 -9.05 -14.95
CA LYS A 113 26.58 -9.51 -16.02
C LYS A 113 26.39 -11.00 -16.33
N LEU A 114 26.20 -11.84 -15.32
CA LEU A 114 25.92 -13.27 -15.54
C LEU A 114 24.57 -13.45 -16.24
N ILE A 115 23.54 -12.71 -15.84
CA ILE A 115 22.21 -12.76 -16.49
C ILE A 115 22.33 -12.34 -17.95
N GLU A 116 22.99 -11.22 -18.24
CA GLU A 116 23.22 -10.76 -19.62
C GLU A 116 24.01 -11.78 -20.45
N LYS A 117 25.01 -12.43 -19.84
CA LYS A 117 25.83 -13.45 -20.51
C LYS A 117 25.04 -14.71 -20.88
N TYR A 118 24.23 -15.25 -19.96
CA TYR A 118 23.60 -16.56 -20.13
C TYR A 118 22.13 -16.50 -20.54
N GLU A 119 21.46 -15.38 -20.31
CA GLU A 119 20.02 -15.18 -20.53
C GLU A 119 19.75 -13.99 -21.46
N VAL A 120 20.79 -13.49 -22.13
CA VAL A 120 20.80 -12.38 -23.09
C VAL A 120 20.62 -11.00 -22.46
N SER A 121 19.64 -10.83 -21.57
CA SER A 121 19.38 -9.57 -20.87
C SER A 121 18.49 -9.80 -19.64
N LEU A 122 18.43 -8.81 -18.75
CA LEU A 122 17.52 -8.83 -17.61
C LEU A 122 16.05 -8.92 -18.06
N GLU A 123 15.68 -8.20 -19.12
CA GLU A 123 14.35 -8.25 -19.71
C GLU A 123 14.00 -9.66 -20.22
N LYS A 124 14.91 -10.31 -20.97
CA LYS A 124 14.68 -11.67 -21.50
C LYS A 124 14.66 -12.71 -20.39
N PHE A 125 15.46 -12.54 -19.35
CA PHE A 125 15.44 -13.39 -18.18
C PHE A 125 14.08 -13.35 -17.45
N ALA A 126 13.48 -12.16 -17.37
CA ALA A 126 12.17 -11.94 -16.78
C ALA A 126 10.99 -12.42 -17.66
N GLN A 127 11.23 -13.00 -18.84
CA GLN A 127 10.20 -13.67 -19.65
C GLN A 127 10.03 -15.15 -19.26
N GLY A 128 10.37 -15.53 -18.03
CA GLY A 128 10.29 -16.92 -17.55
C GLY A 128 8.89 -17.51 -17.67
N TYR A 129 7.84 -16.71 -17.51
CA TYR A 129 6.43 -17.14 -17.63
C TYR A 129 6.02 -17.57 -19.05
N LEU A 130 6.84 -17.27 -20.07
CA LEU A 130 6.69 -17.77 -21.44
C LEU A 130 7.39 -19.13 -21.67
N LYS A 131 8.16 -19.60 -20.69
CA LYS A 131 8.89 -20.88 -20.72
C LYS A 131 8.41 -21.86 -19.66
N PHE A 132 8.21 -21.38 -18.43
CA PHE A 132 7.72 -22.13 -17.27
C PHE A 132 6.20 -22.01 -17.13
N GLY A 133 5.60 -22.96 -16.42
CA GLY A 133 4.15 -23.13 -16.41
C GLY A 133 3.64 -23.66 -17.74
N PHE A 134 2.36 -23.40 -18.03
CA PHE A 134 1.72 -23.84 -19.27
C PHE A 134 1.87 -22.79 -20.35
N ASN A 135 2.44 -23.18 -21.49
CA ASN A 135 2.60 -22.34 -22.67
C ASN A 135 2.10 -23.08 -23.90
N ARG A 136 1.32 -22.39 -24.73
CA ARG A 136 0.74 -22.95 -25.95
C ARG A 136 1.65 -22.66 -27.15
N ASP A 137 1.90 -23.67 -27.99
CA ASP A 137 2.49 -23.52 -29.31
C ASP A 137 1.46 -23.85 -30.42
N GLN A 138 1.88 -23.93 -31.69
CA GLN A 138 0.96 -24.16 -32.80
C GLN A 138 0.29 -25.55 -32.78
N ASP A 139 0.90 -26.55 -32.15
CA ASP A 139 0.47 -27.96 -32.21
C ASP A 139 0.16 -28.57 -30.83
N GLY A 140 0.26 -27.80 -29.74
CA GLY A 140 -0.02 -28.31 -28.41
C GLY A 140 0.41 -27.40 -27.26
N ILE A 141 0.50 -28.00 -26.08
CA ILE A 141 0.82 -27.32 -24.82
C ILE A 141 2.15 -27.86 -24.30
N ILE A 142 3.09 -26.96 -24.01
CA ILE A 142 4.33 -27.26 -23.31
C ILE A 142 4.13 -26.85 -21.85
N TYR A 143 4.36 -27.79 -20.94
CA TYR A 143 4.40 -27.54 -19.51
C TYR A 143 5.82 -27.73 -19.00
N ARG A 144 6.33 -26.75 -18.24
CA ARG A 144 7.65 -26.82 -17.60
C ARG A 144 7.60 -26.38 -16.14
N GLU A 145 8.31 -27.11 -15.28
CA GLU A 145 8.35 -26.87 -13.83
C GLU A 145 9.77 -27.08 -13.28
N TRP A 146 10.22 -26.20 -12.38
CA TRP A 146 11.51 -26.38 -11.71
C TRP A 146 11.32 -27.15 -10.41
N ALA A 147 11.80 -28.40 -10.37
CA ALA A 147 11.68 -29.30 -9.23
C ALA A 147 12.91 -30.23 -9.17
N PRO A 148 14.10 -29.70 -8.86
CA PRO A 148 15.35 -30.44 -8.91
C PRO A 148 15.39 -31.62 -7.92
N ALA A 149 14.67 -31.55 -6.79
CA ALA A 149 14.59 -32.65 -5.84
C ALA A 149 13.77 -33.86 -6.35
N ALA A 150 12.89 -33.67 -7.34
CA ALA A 150 12.07 -34.76 -7.87
C ALA A 150 12.93 -35.79 -8.63
N GLN A 151 12.54 -37.06 -8.53
CA GLN A 151 13.15 -38.20 -9.23
C GLN A 151 12.30 -38.70 -10.39
N GLU A 152 10.98 -38.64 -10.27
CA GLU A 152 10.02 -38.85 -11.33
C GLU A 152 8.99 -37.71 -11.29
N ALA A 153 8.51 -37.27 -12.46
CA ALA A 153 7.42 -36.30 -12.54
C ALA A 153 6.44 -36.59 -13.68
N GLN A 154 5.19 -36.18 -13.48
CA GLN A 154 4.05 -36.34 -14.36
C GLN A 154 3.17 -35.09 -14.30
N LEU A 155 2.44 -34.84 -15.37
CA LEU A 155 1.35 -33.87 -15.38
C LEU A 155 0.01 -34.61 -15.28
N VAL A 156 -0.82 -34.21 -14.32
CA VAL A 156 -2.15 -34.79 -14.08
C VAL A 156 -3.23 -33.72 -14.07
N GLY A 157 -4.45 -34.10 -14.43
CA GLY A 157 -5.60 -33.19 -14.37
C GLY A 157 -6.86 -33.83 -14.91
N ASP A 158 -7.92 -33.03 -15.03
CA ASP A 158 -9.20 -33.50 -15.56
C ASP A 158 -9.05 -34.07 -16.97
N PHE A 159 -8.16 -33.49 -17.79
CA PHE A 159 -7.90 -33.89 -19.18
C PHE A 159 -7.39 -35.33 -19.35
N ASN A 160 -6.78 -35.91 -18.32
CA ASN A 160 -6.26 -37.28 -18.35
C ASN A 160 -6.84 -38.18 -17.25
N GLY A 161 -7.99 -37.79 -16.69
CA GLY A 161 -8.65 -38.55 -15.62
C GLY A 161 -7.78 -38.70 -14.37
N TRP A 162 -6.90 -37.73 -14.12
CA TRP A 162 -5.93 -37.72 -13.02
C TRP A 162 -4.91 -38.89 -13.05
N ASP A 163 -4.70 -39.50 -14.22
CA ASP A 163 -3.67 -40.50 -14.48
C ASP A 163 -2.53 -39.93 -15.35
N GLY A 164 -1.36 -39.78 -14.72
CA GLY A 164 -0.15 -39.23 -15.34
C GLY A 164 0.71 -40.28 -16.05
N SER A 165 0.28 -41.55 -16.11
CA SER A 165 1.06 -42.64 -16.70
C SER A 165 1.50 -42.38 -18.15
N ASN A 166 0.66 -41.67 -18.93
CA ASN A 166 0.92 -41.27 -20.32
C ASN A 166 1.49 -39.84 -20.48
N HIS A 167 1.72 -39.12 -19.38
CA HIS A 167 2.18 -37.71 -19.39
C HIS A 167 3.39 -37.53 -18.46
N LYS A 168 4.36 -38.45 -18.56
CA LYS A 168 5.64 -38.35 -17.84
C LYS A 168 6.46 -37.19 -18.38
N MET A 169 7.15 -36.51 -17.48
CA MET A 169 8.00 -35.37 -17.80
C MET A 169 9.46 -35.80 -17.92
N GLU A 170 10.24 -35.05 -18.68
CA GLU A 170 11.68 -35.22 -18.83
C GLU A 170 12.43 -34.15 -18.05
N LYS A 171 13.42 -34.55 -17.24
CA LYS A 171 14.25 -33.66 -16.42
C LYS A 171 15.51 -33.26 -17.17
N ASP A 172 15.83 -31.97 -17.19
CA ASP A 172 17.10 -31.47 -17.71
C ASP A 172 18.22 -31.46 -16.65
N GLU A 173 19.42 -31.02 -17.05
CA GLU A 173 20.61 -30.97 -16.19
C GLU A 173 20.51 -29.96 -15.04
N PHE A 174 19.57 -29.01 -15.10
CA PHE A 174 19.32 -27.99 -14.08
C PHE A 174 18.12 -28.32 -13.18
N GLY A 175 17.50 -29.48 -13.41
CA GLY A 175 16.38 -29.97 -12.61
C GLY A 175 15.02 -29.37 -13.00
N ALA A 176 14.92 -28.75 -14.17
CA ALA A 176 13.63 -28.39 -14.75
C ALA A 176 13.03 -29.59 -15.51
N TRP A 177 11.74 -29.83 -15.28
CA TRP A 177 10.96 -30.89 -15.89
C TRP A 177 10.13 -30.31 -17.03
N THR A 178 10.06 -30.99 -18.18
CA THR A 178 9.25 -30.58 -19.32
C THR A 178 8.39 -31.73 -19.86
N VAL A 179 7.16 -31.42 -20.30
CA VAL A 179 6.34 -32.31 -21.12
C VAL A 179 5.63 -31.50 -22.21
N ARG A 180 5.54 -32.07 -23.41
CA ARG A 180 4.72 -31.53 -24.51
C ARG A 180 3.51 -32.42 -24.70
N ILE A 181 2.32 -31.82 -24.69
CA ILE A 181 1.05 -32.51 -24.88
C ILE A 181 0.45 -32.01 -26.19
N PRO A 182 0.46 -32.84 -27.25
CA PRO A 182 -0.05 -32.45 -28.56
C PRO A 182 -1.57 -32.30 -28.53
N ASP A 183 -2.08 -31.33 -29.28
CA ASP A 183 -3.51 -31.18 -29.52
C ASP A 183 -4.07 -32.44 -30.21
N SER A 184 -5.34 -32.74 -29.94
CA SER A 184 -6.00 -33.94 -30.47
C SER A 184 -7.23 -33.57 -31.29
N GLY A 185 -7.22 -33.93 -32.58
CA GLY A 185 -8.34 -33.66 -33.48
C GLY A 185 -8.67 -32.17 -33.66
N GLY A 186 -7.66 -31.29 -33.54
CA GLY A 186 -7.82 -29.83 -33.62
C GLY A 186 -8.32 -29.17 -32.33
N ASN A 187 -8.49 -29.93 -31.24
CA ASN A 187 -8.87 -29.40 -29.94
C ASN A 187 -7.66 -29.30 -29.01
N PRO A 188 -7.62 -28.27 -28.14
CA PRO A 188 -6.66 -28.17 -27.04
C PRO A 188 -6.54 -29.45 -26.23
N ALA A 189 -5.31 -29.92 -26.03
CA ALA A 189 -5.07 -31.14 -25.25
C ALA A 189 -5.53 -31.02 -23.78
N ILE A 190 -5.41 -29.81 -23.21
CA ILE A 190 -5.95 -29.45 -21.90
C ILE A 190 -7.03 -28.39 -22.15
N PRO A 191 -8.30 -28.66 -21.83
CA PRO A 191 -9.36 -27.67 -21.98
C PRO A 191 -9.12 -26.45 -21.08
N HIS A 192 -9.45 -25.25 -21.59
CA HIS A 192 -9.53 -24.05 -20.77
C HIS A 192 -10.40 -24.28 -19.53
N ASN A 193 -9.99 -23.72 -18.39
CA ASN A 193 -10.70 -23.79 -17.12
C ASN A 193 -10.83 -25.22 -16.54
N SER A 194 -9.94 -26.13 -16.94
CA SER A 194 -9.83 -27.47 -16.36
C SER A 194 -8.73 -27.55 -15.29
N ARG A 195 -8.88 -28.46 -14.33
CA ARG A 195 -7.95 -28.59 -13.20
C ARG A 195 -6.72 -29.39 -13.56
N VAL A 196 -5.58 -28.99 -13.01
CA VAL A 196 -4.25 -29.56 -13.25
C VAL A 196 -3.39 -29.57 -11.98
N LYS A 197 -2.50 -30.56 -11.85
CA LYS A 197 -1.44 -30.62 -10.82
C LYS A 197 -0.14 -31.18 -11.39
N PHE A 198 0.97 -30.72 -10.82
CA PHE A 198 2.28 -31.34 -10.94
C PHE A 198 2.36 -32.52 -9.99
N ARG A 199 2.58 -33.72 -10.52
CA ARG A 199 2.70 -34.96 -9.75
C ARG A 199 4.16 -35.42 -9.75
N PHE A 200 4.79 -35.59 -8.59
CA PHE A 200 6.18 -36.02 -8.53
C PHE A 200 6.46 -37.01 -7.39
N LYS A 201 7.63 -37.64 -7.44
CA LYS A 201 8.17 -38.49 -6.35
C LYS A 201 9.54 -37.99 -5.91
N HIS A 202 9.81 -38.18 -4.62
CA HIS A 202 11.13 -38.00 -4.02
C HIS A 202 11.46 -39.24 -3.18
N GLY A 203 12.57 -39.93 -3.48
CA GLY A 203 12.95 -41.16 -2.77
C GLY A 203 11.97 -42.32 -2.97
N ASN A 204 11.79 -43.16 -1.95
CA ASN A 204 10.84 -44.29 -1.96
C ASN A 204 9.39 -43.88 -1.65
N GLU A 205 9.06 -42.59 -1.80
CA GLU A 205 7.77 -42.03 -1.38
C GLU A 205 6.66 -42.25 -2.40
N LEU A 206 5.43 -42.10 -1.92
CA LEU A 206 4.22 -42.07 -2.74
C LEU A 206 4.24 -40.84 -3.68
N TRP A 207 3.40 -40.87 -4.72
CA TRP A 207 3.19 -39.69 -5.56
C TRP A 207 2.66 -38.52 -4.73
N VAL A 208 3.23 -37.35 -4.98
CA VAL A 208 2.87 -36.08 -4.36
C VAL A 208 2.33 -35.16 -5.44
N ASP A 209 1.14 -34.60 -5.22
CA ASP A 209 0.50 -33.66 -6.14
C ASP A 209 0.61 -32.24 -5.59
N ARG A 210 1.03 -31.30 -6.43
CA ARG A 210 1.17 -29.88 -6.12
C ARG A 210 0.56 -29.01 -7.20
N ILE A 211 0.12 -27.83 -6.82
CA ILE A 211 -0.22 -26.79 -7.78
C ILE A 211 1.07 -26.32 -8.46
N PRO A 212 1.11 -26.21 -9.81
CA PRO A 212 2.27 -25.67 -10.51
C PRO A 212 2.68 -24.29 -9.99
N ALA A 213 3.98 -24.06 -9.77
CA ALA A 213 4.48 -22.81 -9.18
C ALA A 213 4.14 -21.57 -10.04
N TRP A 214 4.01 -21.79 -11.35
CA TRP A 214 3.72 -20.79 -12.38
C TRP A 214 2.26 -20.81 -12.84
N ILE A 215 1.34 -21.40 -12.06
CA ILE A 215 -0.09 -21.40 -12.41
C ILE A 215 -0.64 -19.98 -12.47
N ARG A 216 -1.49 -19.69 -13.46
CA ARG A 216 -2.09 -18.35 -13.68
C ARG A 216 -3.44 -18.16 -12.99
N TYR A 217 -4.04 -19.25 -12.53
CA TYR A 217 -5.31 -19.24 -11.81
C TYR A 217 -5.43 -20.49 -10.94
N ALA A 218 -5.98 -20.36 -9.74
CA ALA A 218 -6.23 -21.48 -8.85
C ALA A 218 -7.55 -21.24 -8.13
N THR A 219 -8.36 -22.28 -7.97
CA THR A 219 -9.71 -22.17 -7.38
C THR A 219 -9.89 -23.16 -6.24
N VAL A 220 -10.83 -22.87 -5.35
CA VAL A 220 -11.20 -23.74 -4.24
C VAL A 220 -12.69 -24.08 -4.31
N ASP A 221 -13.06 -25.29 -3.89
CA ASP A 221 -14.46 -25.67 -3.71
C ASP A 221 -15.03 -24.97 -2.46
N LEU A 222 -15.85 -23.93 -2.68
CA LEU A 222 -16.47 -23.14 -1.62
C LEU A 222 -17.53 -23.91 -0.82
N THR A 223 -17.98 -25.08 -1.29
CA THR A 223 -18.95 -25.92 -0.56
C THR A 223 -18.31 -26.71 0.58
N GLN A 224 -16.98 -26.81 0.58
CA GLN A 224 -16.21 -27.59 1.55
C GLN A 224 -15.30 -26.67 2.35
N PHE A 225 -15.52 -26.62 3.66
CA PHE A 225 -14.67 -25.85 4.55
C PHE A 225 -13.23 -26.38 4.52
N ALA A 226 -12.26 -25.47 4.33
CA ALA A 226 -10.84 -25.77 4.20
C ALA A 226 -10.49 -26.77 3.08
N ALA A 227 -11.25 -26.76 1.98
CA ALA A 227 -10.87 -27.48 0.77
C ALA A 227 -9.51 -26.98 0.25
N PRO A 228 -8.64 -27.89 -0.23
CA PRO A 228 -7.42 -27.49 -0.92
C PRO A 228 -7.76 -26.79 -2.23
N TYR A 229 -6.83 -26.00 -2.72
CA TYR A 229 -6.93 -25.37 -4.03
C TYR A 229 -6.58 -26.38 -5.13
N ASP A 230 -7.17 -26.16 -6.29
CA ASP A 230 -6.79 -26.80 -7.54
C ASP A 230 -6.20 -25.75 -8.48
N GLY A 231 -5.05 -26.08 -9.09
CA GLY A 231 -4.51 -25.29 -10.18
C GLY A 231 -5.44 -25.39 -11.39
N VAL A 232 -5.72 -24.26 -12.03
CA VAL A 232 -6.63 -24.19 -13.18
C VAL A 232 -5.86 -23.73 -14.40
N TYR A 233 -5.95 -24.50 -15.48
CA TYR A 233 -5.36 -24.11 -16.75
C TYR A 233 -6.17 -22.96 -17.38
N TRP A 234 -5.60 -21.75 -17.33
CA TRP A 234 -6.25 -20.53 -17.81
C TRP A 234 -5.76 -20.12 -19.20
N ASP A 235 -6.45 -20.61 -20.23
CA ASP A 235 -6.24 -20.22 -21.64
C ASP A 235 -7.57 -19.86 -22.33
N PRO A 236 -8.26 -18.76 -21.92
CA PRO A 236 -9.60 -18.44 -22.43
C PRO A 236 -9.62 -18.35 -23.96
N PRO A 237 -10.72 -18.73 -24.62
CA PRO A 237 -10.85 -18.56 -26.08
C PRO A 237 -10.80 -17.07 -26.45
N PRO A 238 -10.48 -16.72 -27.72
CA PRO A 238 -10.40 -15.31 -28.14
C PRO A 238 -11.65 -14.47 -27.84
N THR A 239 -12.84 -15.07 -27.81
CA THR A 239 -14.11 -14.40 -27.48
C THR A 239 -14.26 -14.02 -26.01
N GLU A 240 -13.48 -14.63 -25.12
CA GLU A 240 -13.54 -14.43 -23.66
C GLU A 240 -12.29 -13.72 -23.12
N ARG A 241 -11.26 -13.52 -23.97
CA ARG A 241 -10.06 -12.74 -23.62
C ARG A 241 -10.40 -11.26 -23.53
N TYR A 242 -9.97 -10.63 -22.44
CA TYR A 242 -10.09 -9.19 -22.30
C TYR A 242 -9.05 -8.48 -23.18
N GLU A 243 -9.53 -7.50 -23.96
CA GLU A 243 -8.68 -6.58 -24.71
C GLU A 243 -8.69 -5.21 -24.02
N PHE A 244 -7.50 -4.73 -23.62
CA PHE A 244 -7.33 -3.39 -23.06
C PHE A 244 -7.71 -2.33 -24.08
N LYS A 245 -8.51 -1.35 -23.65
CA LYS A 245 -9.07 -0.29 -24.49
C LYS A 245 -8.42 1.06 -24.21
N HIS A 246 -7.84 1.23 -23.02
CA HIS A 246 -7.27 2.48 -22.55
C HIS A 246 -5.74 2.38 -22.49
N ALA A 247 -5.07 3.48 -22.81
CA ALA A 247 -3.64 3.62 -22.59
C ALA A 247 -3.37 3.92 -21.11
N ARG A 248 -2.15 3.62 -20.64
CA ARG A 248 -1.72 4.04 -19.31
C ARG A 248 -1.78 5.56 -19.18
N PRO A 249 -2.29 6.08 -18.05
CA PRO A 249 -2.20 7.52 -17.76
C PRO A 249 -0.73 7.95 -17.58
N PRO A 250 -0.39 9.22 -17.86
CA PRO A 250 0.95 9.74 -17.62
C PRO A 250 1.30 9.70 -16.12
N LYS A 251 2.60 9.57 -15.79
CA LYS A 251 3.07 9.58 -14.39
C LYS A 251 2.59 10.85 -13.67
N PRO A 252 1.86 10.74 -12.54
CA PRO A 252 1.43 11.92 -11.81
C PRO A 252 2.64 12.63 -11.18
N THR A 253 2.59 13.96 -11.09
CA THR A 253 3.63 14.75 -10.41
C THR A 253 3.79 14.35 -8.94
N ALA A 254 2.68 14.10 -8.26
CA ALA A 254 2.64 13.55 -6.91
C ALA A 254 1.51 12.50 -6.83
N PRO A 255 1.80 11.28 -6.34
CA PRO A 255 0.79 10.24 -6.19
C PRO A 255 -0.13 10.55 -5.00
N ARG A 256 -1.43 10.56 -5.26
CA ARG A 256 -2.52 10.58 -4.29
C ARG A 256 -3.18 9.21 -4.40
N ILE A 257 -2.78 8.34 -3.49
CA ILE A 257 -3.02 6.90 -3.54
C ILE A 257 -4.26 6.57 -2.73
N TYR A 258 -5.20 5.87 -3.36
CA TYR A 258 -6.30 5.21 -2.68
C TYR A 258 -5.96 3.73 -2.51
N GLU A 259 -5.65 3.32 -1.28
CA GLU A 259 -5.32 1.94 -0.93
C GLU A 259 -6.59 1.11 -0.75
N ALA A 260 -6.64 -0.04 -1.41
CA ALA A 260 -7.86 -0.82 -1.51
C ALA A 260 -7.64 -2.33 -1.54
N HIS A 261 -8.55 -3.05 -0.86
CA HIS A 261 -8.72 -4.49 -0.93
C HIS A 261 -10.06 -4.84 -1.58
N VAL A 262 -10.05 -5.45 -2.77
CA VAL A 262 -11.25 -5.74 -3.59
C VAL A 262 -12.29 -6.53 -2.82
N GLY A 263 -11.90 -7.64 -2.19
CA GLY A 263 -12.85 -8.56 -1.55
C GLY A 263 -13.70 -7.95 -0.42
N MET A 264 -13.28 -6.87 0.21
CA MET A 264 -14.01 -6.23 1.32
C MET A 264 -14.66 -4.90 0.92
N SER A 265 -14.68 -4.62 -0.39
CA SER A 265 -15.09 -3.31 -0.91
C SER A 265 -16.59 -3.11 -1.05
N SER A 266 -17.43 -4.14 -0.85
CA SER A 266 -18.89 -3.99 -0.91
C SER A 266 -19.48 -3.61 0.45
N SER A 267 -20.73 -3.12 0.48
CA SER A 267 -21.48 -2.93 1.73
C SER A 267 -22.08 -4.20 2.30
N GLU A 268 -22.12 -5.27 1.52
CA GLU A 268 -22.59 -6.58 1.94
C GLU A 268 -21.46 -7.36 2.64
N PRO A 269 -21.78 -8.16 3.67
CA PRO A 269 -20.80 -8.99 4.38
C PRO A 269 -20.47 -10.25 3.56
N ARG A 270 -19.78 -10.06 2.43
CA ARG A 270 -19.29 -11.13 1.54
C ARG A 270 -18.04 -10.68 0.80
N VAL A 271 -17.38 -11.62 0.14
CA VAL A 271 -16.34 -11.27 -0.82
C VAL A 271 -16.96 -10.54 -2.04
N SER A 272 -16.50 -9.32 -2.28
CA SER A 272 -16.84 -8.51 -3.46
C SER A 272 -15.98 -8.90 -4.66
N SER A 273 -16.51 -8.70 -5.87
CA SER A 273 -15.83 -9.03 -7.11
C SER A 273 -15.01 -7.87 -7.69
N TYR A 274 -14.06 -8.20 -8.59
CA TYR A 274 -13.29 -7.23 -9.38
C TYR A 274 -14.21 -6.33 -10.22
N ARG A 275 -15.28 -6.89 -10.80
CA ARG A 275 -16.29 -6.14 -11.58
C ARG A 275 -17.02 -5.12 -10.71
N GLU A 276 -17.49 -5.53 -9.54
CA GLU A 276 -18.17 -4.65 -8.59
C GLU A 276 -17.25 -3.52 -8.11
N PHE A 277 -15.99 -3.81 -7.82
CA PHE A 277 -15.02 -2.78 -7.46
C PHE A 277 -14.82 -1.78 -8.62
N ALA A 278 -14.63 -2.31 -9.83
CA ALA A 278 -14.43 -1.49 -11.03
C ALA A 278 -15.64 -0.58 -11.31
N ASP A 279 -16.85 -1.09 -11.11
CA ASP A 279 -18.08 -0.39 -11.46
C ASP A 279 -18.60 0.55 -10.37
N CYS A 280 -18.41 0.20 -9.11
CA CYS A 280 -19.01 0.92 -7.99
C CYS A 280 -18.00 1.72 -7.16
N VAL A 281 -16.72 1.33 -7.13
CA VAL A 281 -15.70 1.93 -6.25
C VAL A 281 -14.75 2.84 -7.02
N LEU A 282 -14.24 2.43 -8.20
CA LEU A 282 -13.36 3.30 -9.00
C LEU A 282 -13.97 4.69 -9.29
N PRO A 283 -15.27 4.85 -9.62
CA PRO A 283 -15.87 6.18 -9.80
C PRO A 283 -15.79 7.04 -8.54
N ARG A 284 -15.91 6.44 -7.34
CA ARG A 284 -15.80 7.15 -6.06
C ARG A 284 -14.38 7.63 -5.81
N ILE A 285 -13.40 6.78 -6.10
CA ILE A 285 -11.98 7.11 -5.99
C ILE A 285 -11.65 8.31 -6.90
N HIS A 286 -12.07 8.23 -8.16
CA HIS A 286 -11.91 9.31 -9.13
C HIS A 286 -12.62 10.60 -8.68
N ALA A 287 -13.85 10.50 -8.18
CA ALA A 287 -14.61 11.65 -7.68
C ALA A 287 -13.96 12.36 -6.48
N ASN A 288 -13.15 11.63 -5.69
CA ASN A 288 -12.35 12.19 -4.58
C ASN A 288 -10.96 12.69 -5.04
N ASN A 289 -10.72 12.78 -6.36
CA ASN A 289 -9.50 13.32 -6.97
C ASN A 289 -8.19 12.56 -6.65
N TYR A 290 -8.29 11.32 -6.17
CA TYR A 290 -7.17 10.38 -6.18
C TYR A 290 -6.76 10.09 -7.63
N ASN A 291 -5.46 9.94 -7.87
CA ASN A 291 -4.89 9.69 -9.20
C ASN A 291 -4.15 8.36 -9.27
N THR A 292 -4.14 7.60 -8.19
CA THR A 292 -3.46 6.30 -8.09
C THR A 292 -4.26 5.38 -7.18
N VAL A 293 -4.42 4.12 -7.56
CA VAL A 293 -5.03 3.07 -6.75
C VAL A 293 -3.94 2.08 -6.35
N GLN A 294 -3.80 1.78 -5.06
CA GLN A 294 -2.96 0.68 -4.58
C GLN A 294 -3.86 -0.54 -4.34
N LEU A 295 -3.71 -1.58 -5.15
CA LEU A 295 -4.48 -2.82 -5.03
C LEU A 295 -3.74 -3.87 -4.20
N MET A 296 -4.32 -4.16 -3.04
CA MET A 296 -3.87 -5.20 -2.12
C MET A 296 -4.48 -6.57 -2.49
N ALA A 297 -3.86 -7.64 -1.99
CA ALA A 297 -4.40 -9.00 -2.01
C ALA A 297 -4.75 -9.54 -3.41
N ILE A 298 -3.97 -9.16 -4.44
CA ILE A 298 -4.16 -9.62 -5.82
C ILE A 298 -3.49 -10.97 -6.07
N MET A 299 -2.26 -11.17 -5.60
CA MET A 299 -1.59 -12.48 -5.67
C MET A 299 -2.38 -13.49 -4.85
N GLU A 300 -2.61 -14.68 -5.42
CA GLU A 300 -3.46 -15.67 -4.77
C GLU A 300 -2.88 -16.14 -3.44
N HIS A 301 -3.76 -16.20 -2.43
CA HIS A 301 -3.45 -16.50 -1.04
C HIS A 301 -4.56 -17.36 -0.47
N SER A 302 -4.25 -18.56 0.04
CA SER A 302 -5.28 -19.51 0.53
C SER A 302 -6.00 -19.07 1.80
N TYR A 303 -5.36 -18.28 2.66
CA TYR A 303 -5.95 -17.78 3.90
C TYR A 303 -6.44 -16.34 3.73
N TYR A 304 -7.76 -16.13 3.64
CA TYR A 304 -8.33 -14.80 3.39
C TYR A 304 -8.00 -13.80 4.51
N GLY A 305 -7.95 -14.25 5.76
CA GLY A 305 -7.55 -13.42 6.90
C GLY A 305 -6.08 -13.02 6.95
N SER A 306 -5.27 -13.43 5.95
CA SER A 306 -3.91 -12.91 5.76
C SER A 306 -3.86 -11.52 5.14
N PHE A 307 -5.00 -10.98 4.68
CA PHE A 307 -5.05 -9.71 3.95
C PHE A 307 -4.23 -9.69 2.65
N GLY A 308 -3.90 -10.87 2.11
CA GLY A 308 -3.06 -11.02 0.93
C GLY A 308 -1.58 -11.29 1.22
N TYR A 309 -1.12 -11.16 2.46
CA TYR A 309 0.31 -11.26 2.79
C TYR A 309 0.85 -12.70 2.72
N HIS A 310 0.02 -13.72 2.90
CA HIS A 310 0.47 -15.13 2.82
C HIS A 310 0.21 -15.73 1.44
N VAL A 311 0.99 -15.29 0.44
CA VAL A 311 0.87 -15.73 -0.95
C VAL A 311 1.16 -17.23 -1.10
N THR A 312 0.30 -17.92 -1.84
CA THR A 312 0.47 -19.34 -2.21
C THR A 312 0.85 -19.50 -3.67
N ASN A 313 0.17 -18.81 -4.59
CA ASN A 313 0.36 -18.96 -6.04
C ASN A 313 0.70 -17.59 -6.67
N PHE A 314 1.99 -17.34 -6.88
CA PHE A 314 2.51 -15.99 -7.16
C PHE A 314 2.07 -15.41 -8.52
N PHE A 315 1.82 -16.26 -9.51
CA PHE A 315 1.37 -15.84 -10.84
C PHE A 315 -0.16 -15.83 -10.99
N ALA A 316 -0.88 -16.29 -9.97
CA ALA A 316 -2.34 -16.39 -10.00
C ALA A 316 -3.00 -15.15 -9.43
N VAL A 317 -4.03 -14.68 -10.14
CA VAL A 317 -5.00 -13.71 -9.61
C VAL A 317 -5.87 -14.40 -8.57
N SER A 318 -6.14 -13.73 -7.44
CA SER A 318 -6.98 -14.31 -6.40
C SER A 318 -8.40 -14.58 -6.88
N SER A 319 -8.74 -15.86 -6.99
CA SER A 319 -9.99 -16.37 -7.57
C SER A 319 -11.24 -15.97 -6.81
N ARG A 320 -11.11 -15.59 -5.53
CA ARG A 320 -12.26 -15.21 -4.71
C ARG A 320 -13.04 -14.02 -5.25
N SER A 321 -12.35 -13.11 -5.96
CA SER A 321 -12.95 -11.88 -6.48
C SER A 321 -13.27 -11.96 -7.97
N GLY A 322 -12.96 -13.07 -8.64
CA GLY A 322 -13.24 -13.28 -10.06
C GLY A 322 -12.03 -13.79 -10.84
N THR A 323 -12.13 -13.70 -12.16
CA THR A 323 -11.15 -14.26 -13.10
C THR A 323 -10.00 -13.28 -13.41
N PRO A 324 -8.90 -13.75 -14.01
CA PRO A 324 -7.87 -12.86 -14.55
C PRO A 324 -8.41 -11.80 -15.52
N GLU A 325 -9.44 -12.12 -16.31
CA GLU A 325 -10.04 -11.19 -17.26
C GLU A 325 -10.85 -10.08 -16.56
N ASP A 326 -11.41 -10.36 -15.38
CA ASP A 326 -12.11 -9.37 -14.56
C ASP A 326 -11.14 -8.37 -13.91
N LEU A 327 -9.94 -8.83 -13.54
CA LEU A 327 -8.87 -7.94 -13.07
C LEU A 327 -8.35 -7.04 -14.19
N LYS A 328 -8.16 -7.57 -15.41
CA LYS A 328 -7.80 -6.75 -16.58
C LYS A 328 -8.85 -5.66 -16.83
N TYR A 329 -10.14 -6.00 -16.76
CA TYR A 329 -11.22 -5.01 -16.86
C TYR A 329 -11.14 -3.92 -15.80
N LEU A 330 -10.86 -4.28 -14.54
CA LEU A 330 -10.71 -3.31 -13.45
C LEU A 330 -9.59 -2.31 -13.76
N ILE A 331 -8.41 -2.80 -14.14
CA ILE A 331 -7.24 -1.95 -14.39
C ILE A 331 -7.49 -1.05 -15.61
N ASP A 332 -8.02 -1.61 -16.69
CA ASP A 332 -8.35 -0.85 -17.90
C ASP A 332 -9.40 0.25 -17.62
N LYS A 333 -10.39 -0.04 -16.76
CA LYS A 333 -11.38 0.96 -16.34
C LYS A 333 -10.78 2.05 -15.47
N ALA A 334 -9.82 1.73 -14.59
CA ALA A 334 -9.09 2.74 -13.83
C ALA A 334 -8.24 3.64 -14.75
N HIS A 335 -7.58 3.07 -15.76
CA HIS A 335 -6.89 3.82 -16.81
C HIS A 335 -7.82 4.71 -17.61
N GLY A 336 -9.02 4.23 -17.94
CA GLY A 336 -10.08 5.03 -18.58
C GLY A 336 -10.57 6.22 -17.74
N LEU A 337 -10.38 6.16 -16.42
CA LEU A 337 -10.62 7.26 -15.47
C LEU A 337 -9.34 8.09 -15.19
N GLY A 338 -8.24 7.84 -15.90
CA GLY A 338 -6.99 8.60 -15.77
C GLY A 338 -6.20 8.31 -14.49
N MET A 339 -6.43 7.17 -13.84
CA MET A 339 -5.74 6.78 -12.59
C MET A 339 -4.68 5.72 -12.85
N HIS A 340 -3.50 5.87 -12.23
CA HIS A 340 -2.52 4.79 -12.12
C HIS A 340 -3.06 3.65 -11.23
N VAL A 341 -2.65 2.42 -11.49
CA VAL A 341 -2.92 1.26 -10.63
C VAL A 341 -1.60 0.60 -10.26
N LEU A 342 -1.30 0.59 -8.97
CA LEU A 342 -0.18 -0.11 -8.37
C LEU A 342 -0.66 -1.40 -7.72
N MET A 343 0.20 -2.41 -7.70
CA MET A 343 -0.09 -3.70 -7.07
C MET A 343 0.83 -3.95 -5.88
N ASP A 344 0.28 -4.55 -4.82
CA ASP A 344 1.10 -5.13 -3.74
C ASP A 344 1.86 -6.36 -4.26
N ILE A 345 3.18 -6.33 -4.10
CA ILE A 345 4.10 -7.42 -4.40
C ILE A 345 4.68 -7.95 -3.09
N VAL A 346 4.27 -9.16 -2.73
CA VAL A 346 4.74 -9.85 -1.53
C VAL A 346 5.84 -10.83 -1.90
N HIS A 347 7.04 -10.29 -2.13
CA HIS A 347 8.23 -11.09 -2.40
C HIS A 347 9.14 -11.26 -1.18
N SER A 348 8.71 -10.76 -0.01
CA SER A 348 9.45 -10.88 1.25
C SER A 348 9.42 -12.29 1.84
N HIS A 349 8.36 -13.04 1.58
CA HIS A 349 8.13 -14.39 2.08
C HIS A 349 7.08 -15.12 1.23
N ALA A 350 6.85 -16.41 1.53
CA ALA A 350 5.75 -17.19 0.98
C ALA A 350 4.99 -17.91 2.11
N SER A 351 3.72 -18.21 1.88
CA SER A 351 2.94 -19.06 2.79
C SER A 351 3.64 -20.39 3.06
N ASN A 352 3.56 -20.87 4.30
CA ASN A 352 4.00 -22.21 4.68
C ASN A 352 3.01 -23.32 4.26
N ASN A 353 1.94 -23.01 3.52
CA ASN A 353 0.98 -24.01 3.04
C ASN A 353 1.64 -24.97 2.04
N ILE A 354 1.78 -26.23 2.44
CA ILE A 354 2.43 -27.30 1.68
C ILE A 354 1.54 -27.80 0.52
N THR A 355 0.22 -27.77 0.69
CA THR A 355 -0.72 -28.37 -0.27
C THR A 355 -0.96 -27.44 -1.46
N ASP A 356 -1.19 -26.16 -1.15
CA ASP A 356 -1.70 -25.17 -2.11
C ASP A 356 -0.64 -24.18 -2.58
N GLY A 357 0.54 -24.17 -1.93
CA GLY A 357 1.55 -23.13 -2.12
C GLY A 357 2.92 -23.66 -2.49
N LEU A 358 3.82 -22.72 -2.77
CA LEU A 358 5.20 -22.98 -3.17
C LEU A 358 6.00 -23.81 -2.14
N ASN A 359 5.60 -23.77 -0.86
CA ASN A 359 6.19 -24.61 0.19
C ASN A 359 6.06 -26.12 -0.10
N GLY A 360 5.11 -26.52 -0.92
CA GLY A 360 4.93 -27.90 -1.35
C GLY A 360 6.06 -28.49 -2.18
N PHE A 361 6.96 -27.67 -2.72
CA PHE A 361 8.15 -28.08 -3.48
C PHE A 361 9.38 -28.29 -2.59
N ASP A 362 9.33 -27.91 -1.31
CA ASP A 362 10.38 -28.25 -0.35
C ASP A 362 10.10 -29.61 0.29
N VAL A 363 10.94 -30.58 -0.07
CA VAL A 363 10.90 -31.97 0.41
C VAL A 363 12.16 -32.32 1.20
N GLY A 364 12.87 -31.30 1.72
CA GLY A 364 14.07 -31.49 2.55
C GLY A 364 15.39 -31.49 1.77
N GLN A 365 15.39 -31.01 0.53
CA GLN A 365 16.59 -30.81 -0.28
C GLN A 365 17.47 -29.65 0.23
N SER A 366 18.63 -29.45 -0.38
CA SER A 366 19.48 -28.30 -0.07
C SER A 366 18.88 -26.99 -0.58
N THR A 367 19.36 -25.84 -0.07
CA THR A 367 18.79 -24.54 -0.43
C THR A 367 19.05 -24.12 -1.88
N GLU A 368 20.08 -24.69 -2.51
CA GLU A 368 20.42 -24.46 -3.92
C GLU A 368 19.39 -25.12 -4.86
N GLU A 369 18.71 -26.16 -4.38
CA GLU A 369 17.66 -26.91 -5.08
C GLU A 369 16.25 -26.53 -4.61
N SER A 370 16.13 -25.42 -3.86
CA SER A 370 14.86 -24.96 -3.28
C SER A 370 14.61 -23.48 -3.61
N TYR A 371 13.33 -23.10 -3.59
CA TYR A 371 12.93 -21.70 -3.60
C TYR A 371 13.35 -20.96 -2.33
N PHE A 372 13.57 -21.70 -1.24
CA PHE A 372 13.73 -21.17 0.09
C PHE A 372 15.10 -21.52 0.70
N HIS A 373 15.47 -20.74 1.71
CA HIS A 373 16.50 -21.19 2.65
C HIS A 373 16.01 -22.39 3.49
N THR A 374 16.97 -23.13 4.05
CA THR A 374 16.72 -24.24 4.99
C THR A 374 16.93 -23.79 6.44
N GLY A 375 16.41 -24.58 7.40
CA GLY A 375 16.57 -24.31 8.83
C GLY A 375 15.99 -22.96 9.26
N GLU A 376 16.60 -22.32 10.27
CA GLU A 376 16.10 -21.04 10.80
C GLU A 376 16.16 -19.89 9.78
N ARG A 377 17.14 -19.91 8.87
CA ARG A 377 17.26 -18.89 7.80
C ARG A 377 16.10 -18.97 6.80
N GLY A 378 15.46 -20.13 6.69
CA GLY A 378 14.34 -20.41 5.78
C GLY A 378 12.96 -20.09 6.31
N TYR A 379 12.83 -19.59 7.55
CA TYR A 379 11.55 -19.50 8.23
C TYR A 379 11.40 -18.24 9.09
N HIS A 380 10.34 -17.48 8.81
CA HIS A 380 10.01 -16.25 9.52
C HIS A 380 9.11 -16.54 10.73
N LYS A 381 9.71 -16.67 11.91
CA LYS A 381 9.02 -17.14 13.14
C LYS A 381 7.79 -16.31 13.53
N LEU A 382 7.80 -15.00 13.31
CA LEU A 382 6.67 -14.12 13.67
C LEU A 382 5.49 -14.25 12.71
N TRP A 383 5.78 -14.53 11.44
CA TRP A 383 4.77 -14.62 10.38
C TRP A 383 4.47 -16.06 9.98
N ASP A 384 5.01 -17.08 10.66
CA ASP A 384 4.82 -18.49 10.32
C ASP A 384 4.95 -18.77 8.80
N SER A 385 6.04 -18.32 8.19
CA SER A 385 6.18 -18.26 6.72
C SER A 385 7.57 -18.68 6.24
N ARG A 386 7.70 -19.00 4.94
CA ARG A 386 8.98 -19.38 4.30
C ARG A 386 9.71 -18.18 3.73
N LEU A 387 11.04 -18.20 3.77
CA LEU A 387 11.91 -17.14 3.28
C LEU A 387 12.70 -17.57 2.05
N PHE A 388 12.64 -16.77 1.00
CA PHE A 388 13.30 -17.04 -0.28
C PHE A 388 14.83 -17.08 -0.16
N ASN A 389 15.45 -17.92 -0.98
CA ASN A 389 16.87 -17.83 -1.27
C ASN A 389 17.09 -16.92 -2.48
N TYR A 390 17.19 -15.60 -2.26
CA TYR A 390 17.34 -14.60 -3.33
C TYR A 390 18.62 -14.76 -4.17
N ALA A 391 19.61 -15.51 -3.67
CA ALA A 391 20.82 -15.81 -4.43
C ALA A 391 20.62 -16.90 -5.49
N ASN A 392 19.55 -17.69 -5.42
CA ASN A 392 19.31 -18.80 -6.32
C ASN A 392 18.84 -18.30 -7.71
N TRP A 393 19.39 -18.89 -8.78
CA TRP A 393 19.13 -18.45 -10.16
C TRP A 393 17.66 -18.58 -10.55
N GLU A 394 17.04 -19.72 -10.24
CA GLU A 394 15.63 -19.95 -10.58
C GLU A 394 14.68 -19.16 -9.66
N VAL A 395 15.10 -18.79 -8.45
CA VAL A 395 14.35 -17.85 -7.59
C VAL A 395 14.38 -16.44 -8.18
N LEU A 396 15.55 -15.97 -8.63
CA LEU A 396 15.63 -14.69 -9.35
C LEU A 396 14.76 -14.72 -10.62
N ARG A 397 14.80 -15.81 -11.40
CA ARG A 397 13.95 -15.96 -12.58
C ARG A 397 12.48 -15.88 -12.20
N PHE A 398 12.06 -16.62 -11.18
CA PHE A 398 10.68 -16.68 -10.70
C PHE A 398 10.18 -15.29 -10.28
N LEU A 399 10.90 -14.62 -9.37
CA LEU A 399 10.47 -13.33 -8.82
C LEU A 399 10.55 -12.19 -9.86
N LEU A 400 11.62 -12.11 -10.66
CA LEU A 400 11.73 -11.08 -11.70
C LEU A 400 10.71 -11.30 -12.83
N SER A 401 10.45 -12.57 -13.19
CA SER A 401 9.40 -12.87 -14.16
C SER A 401 8.00 -12.59 -13.63
N ASN A 402 7.80 -12.69 -12.31
CA ASN A 402 6.54 -12.34 -11.68
C ASN A 402 6.26 -10.83 -11.80
N LEU A 403 7.26 -9.99 -11.57
CA LEU A 403 7.13 -8.54 -11.79
C LEU A 403 6.75 -8.22 -13.25
N ARG A 404 7.48 -8.81 -14.20
CA ARG A 404 7.18 -8.62 -15.63
C ARG A 404 5.80 -9.15 -16.02
N TRP A 405 5.38 -10.29 -15.47
CA TRP A 405 4.05 -10.86 -15.69
C TRP A 405 2.94 -9.86 -15.34
N TRP A 406 3.02 -9.22 -14.17
CA TRP A 406 2.02 -8.24 -13.75
C TRP A 406 2.04 -6.96 -14.61
N VAL A 407 3.22 -6.50 -15.05
CA VAL A 407 3.33 -5.34 -15.98
C VAL A 407 2.80 -5.65 -17.38
N ASP A 408 3.18 -6.79 -17.94
CA ASP A 408 2.88 -7.14 -19.34
C ASP A 408 1.43 -7.60 -19.51
N GLU A 409 0.94 -8.49 -18.64
CA GLU A 409 -0.37 -9.15 -18.79
C GLU A 409 -1.52 -8.27 -18.27
N PHE A 410 -1.32 -7.60 -17.14
CA PHE A 410 -2.39 -6.87 -16.43
C PHE A 410 -2.26 -5.36 -16.53
N LYS A 411 -1.15 -4.87 -17.07
CA LYS A 411 -0.89 -3.46 -17.30
C LYS A 411 -0.79 -2.58 -16.05
N PHE A 412 -0.42 -3.14 -14.90
CA PHE A 412 -0.09 -2.32 -13.72
C PHE A 412 0.96 -1.24 -14.04
N ASP A 413 0.89 -0.13 -13.33
CA ASP A 413 1.73 1.08 -13.48
C ASP A 413 2.90 1.12 -12.50
N GLY A 414 3.07 0.05 -11.72
CA GLY A 414 4.11 -0.07 -10.72
C GLY A 414 3.64 -0.91 -9.53
N PHE A 415 4.39 -0.85 -8.44
CA PHE A 415 4.25 -1.79 -7.34
C PHE A 415 4.50 -1.15 -5.99
N ARG A 416 3.91 -1.73 -4.95
CA ARG A 416 4.42 -1.61 -3.58
C ARG A 416 5.03 -2.94 -3.16
N PHE A 417 6.30 -2.93 -2.76
CA PHE A 417 6.97 -4.10 -2.22
C PHE A 417 6.71 -4.16 -0.72
N ASP A 418 6.07 -5.24 -0.28
CA ASP A 418 5.66 -5.42 1.11
C ASP A 418 6.68 -6.21 1.92
N GLY A 419 6.86 -5.81 3.19
CA GLY A 419 7.81 -6.41 4.10
C GLY A 419 9.28 -6.18 3.71
N VAL A 420 9.63 -5.05 3.09
CA VAL A 420 11.00 -4.75 2.66
C VAL A 420 11.95 -4.75 3.86
N THR A 421 11.54 -4.26 5.04
CA THR A 421 12.36 -4.38 6.25
C THR A 421 12.73 -5.84 6.58
N SER A 422 11.82 -6.79 6.35
CA SER A 422 12.10 -8.22 6.56
C SER A 422 13.14 -8.76 5.58
N MET A 423 13.12 -8.24 4.35
CA MET A 423 14.08 -8.58 3.30
C MET A 423 15.47 -7.99 3.56
N LEU A 424 15.55 -6.74 4.02
CA LEU A 424 16.80 -6.00 4.13
C LEU A 424 17.76 -6.55 5.19
N TYR A 425 17.26 -7.26 6.19
CA TYR A 425 18.04 -7.70 7.34
C TYR A 425 17.79 -9.16 7.68
N HIS A 426 18.84 -9.90 8.04
CA HIS A 426 18.72 -11.29 8.50
C HIS A 426 17.94 -11.45 9.82
N HIS A 427 17.83 -10.38 10.62
CA HIS A 427 16.96 -10.35 11.81
C HIS A 427 15.54 -9.84 11.52
N HIS A 428 15.26 -9.48 10.26
CA HIS A 428 13.94 -9.05 9.77
C HIS A 428 13.33 -7.83 10.46
N GLY A 429 14.16 -6.99 11.09
CA GLY A 429 13.70 -5.92 11.99
C GLY A 429 12.99 -6.38 13.27
N ILE A 430 12.89 -7.70 13.53
CA ILE A 430 12.18 -8.23 14.70
C ILE A 430 12.95 -7.90 15.98
N ASN A 431 12.26 -7.31 16.95
CA ASN A 431 12.83 -6.87 18.24
C ASN A 431 14.03 -5.93 18.09
N MET A 432 14.13 -5.21 16.97
CA MET A 432 15.15 -4.18 16.74
C MET A 432 14.53 -2.80 16.81
N GLY A 433 15.27 -1.86 17.38
CA GLY A 433 15.00 -0.43 17.25
C GLY A 433 15.98 0.16 16.25
N PHE A 434 15.49 1.03 15.37
CA PHE A 434 16.31 1.80 14.44
C PHE A 434 16.44 3.22 14.98
N SER A 435 17.60 3.54 15.55
CA SER A 435 17.89 4.84 16.17
C SER A 435 18.27 5.91 15.13
N GLY A 436 18.56 5.49 13.90
CA GLY A 436 19.20 6.32 12.89
C GLY A 436 20.72 6.21 12.88
N ASN A 437 21.31 5.34 13.71
CA ASN A 437 22.74 5.03 13.63
C ASN A 437 23.02 4.12 12.42
N TYR A 438 23.91 4.54 11.54
CA TYR A 438 24.10 3.88 10.25
C TYR A 438 24.68 2.47 10.34
N VAL A 439 25.31 2.11 11.47
CA VAL A 439 25.77 0.74 11.72
C VAL A 439 24.61 -0.26 11.78
N GLU A 440 23.41 0.20 12.17
CA GLU A 440 22.19 -0.62 12.20
C GLU A 440 21.71 -0.99 10.79
N TYR A 441 22.03 -0.16 9.78
CA TYR A 441 21.61 -0.35 8.39
C TYR A 441 22.66 -1.07 7.53
N PHE A 442 23.94 -0.88 7.85
CA PHE A 442 25.08 -1.34 7.03
C PHE A 442 26.05 -2.15 7.88
N SER A 443 25.77 -3.44 8.01
CA SER A 443 26.60 -4.38 8.75
C SER A 443 26.45 -5.80 8.18
N GLU A 444 27.05 -6.79 8.83
CA GLU A 444 26.83 -8.21 8.49
C GLU A 444 25.38 -8.67 8.70
N ALA A 445 24.55 -7.86 9.38
CA ALA A 445 23.12 -8.14 9.52
C ALA A 445 22.33 -7.81 8.25
N THR A 446 22.87 -7.00 7.34
CA THR A 446 22.21 -6.61 6.09
C THR A 446 22.23 -7.78 5.11
N ASP A 447 21.06 -8.16 4.60
CA ASP A 447 20.94 -9.24 3.62
C ASP A 447 21.26 -8.71 2.21
N VAL A 448 22.49 -8.92 1.78
CA VAL A 448 22.96 -8.44 0.47
C VAL A 448 22.28 -9.15 -0.69
N ASP A 449 21.91 -10.44 -0.54
CA ASP A 449 21.24 -11.19 -1.61
C ASP A 449 19.85 -10.61 -1.89
N ALA A 450 19.09 -10.30 -0.83
CA ALA A 450 17.81 -9.64 -0.93
C ALA A 450 17.93 -8.22 -1.52
N VAL A 451 18.93 -7.44 -1.08
CA VAL A 451 19.17 -6.09 -1.64
C VAL A 451 19.53 -6.16 -3.13
N VAL A 452 20.35 -7.13 -3.56
CA VAL A 452 20.70 -7.33 -4.97
C VAL A 452 19.47 -7.71 -5.79
N TYR A 453 18.60 -8.57 -5.27
CA TYR A 453 17.31 -8.86 -5.91
C TYR A 453 16.47 -7.58 -6.07
N LEU A 454 16.35 -6.75 -5.04
CA LEU A 454 15.60 -5.48 -5.11
C LEU A 454 16.21 -4.49 -6.11
N MET A 455 17.55 -4.43 -6.21
CA MET A 455 18.23 -3.61 -7.24
C MET A 455 17.93 -4.11 -8.65
N LEU A 456 18.00 -5.42 -8.89
CA LEU A 456 17.64 -6.02 -10.18
C LEU A 456 16.16 -5.79 -10.51
N ALA A 457 15.27 -5.92 -9.52
CA ALA A 457 13.85 -5.68 -9.67
C ALA A 457 13.54 -4.24 -10.09
N ASN A 458 14.10 -3.25 -9.39
CA ASN A 458 13.90 -1.84 -9.74
C ASN A 458 14.49 -1.50 -11.11
N CYS A 459 15.69 -1.99 -11.45
CA CYS A 459 16.23 -1.84 -12.80
C CYS A 459 15.28 -2.41 -13.86
N LEU A 460 14.82 -3.65 -13.69
CA LEU A 460 13.90 -4.29 -14.61
C LEU A 460 12.60 -3.49 -14.78
N ILE A 461 11.98 -3.06 -13.68
CA ILE A 461 10.70 -2.33 -13.72
C ILE A 461 10.85 -1.02 -14.48
N HIS A 462 11.91 -0.23 -14.20
CA HIS A 462 12.14 1.04 -14.87
C HIS A 462 12.66 0.90 -16.31
N ASP A 463 13.33 -0.21 -16.65
CA ASP A 463 13.70 -0.53 -18.03
C ASP A 463 12.45 -0.89 -18.87
N LEU A 464 11.50 -1.63 -18.29
CA LEU A 464 10.23 -1.99 -18.94
C LEU A 464 9.24 -0.83 -19.02
N LEU A 465 9.13 -0.06 -17.94
CA LEU A 465 8.20 1.05 -17.78
C LEU A 465 8.90 2.21 -17.05
N PRO A 466 9.54 3.15 -17.79
CA PRO A 466 10.25 4.27 -17.18
C PRO A 466 9.38 5.15 -16.27
N ASP A 467 8.10 5.26 -16.59
CA ASP A 467 7.10 6.01 -15.84
C ASP A 467 6.52 5.24 -14.64
N ALA A 468 7.03 4.03 -14.35
CA ALA A 468 6.57 3.25 -13.21
C ALA A 468 6.75 3.99 -11.88
N THR A 469 5.92 3.63 -10.91
CA THR A 469 6.09 4.04 -9.50
C THR A 469 6.31 2.80 -8.63
N VAL A 470 7.48 2.70 -7.99
CA VAL A 470 7.81 1.59 -7.08
C VAL A 470 7.98 2.08 -5.66
N ILE A 471 7.18 1.54 -4.74
CA ILE A 471 7.10 1.96 -3.34
C ILE A 471 7.65 0.85 -2.43
N ALA A 472 8.52 1.20 -1.48
CA ALA A 472 8.96 0.27 -0.44
C ALA A 472 8.15 0.44 0.85
N GLU A 473 7.60 -0.66 1.36
CA GLU A 473 7.14 -0.77 2.74
C GLU A 473 8.34 -1.11 3.64
N ASP A 474 9.05 -0.07 4.09
CA ASP A 474 10.18 -0.18 5.01
C ASP A 474 9.98 0.72 6.24
N VAL A 475 9.89 0.08 7.41
CA VAL A 475 9.80 0.77 8.70
C VAL A 475 11.19 1.19 9.21
N SER A 476 12.26 0.53 8.78
CA SER A 476 13.62 0.82 9.30
C SER A 476 14.12 2.21 8.92
N GLY A 477 13.76 2.70 7.73
CA GLY A 477 14.26 3.96 7.20
C GLY A 477 15.67 3.88 6.67
N MET A 478 16.00 2.75 6.04
CA MET A 478 17.31 2.50 5.44
C MET A 478 17.69 3.63 4.47
N PRO A 479 18.86 4.28 4.65
CA PRO A 479 19.33 5.30 3.72
C PRO A 479 19.53 4.73 2.31
N VAL A 480 19.28 5.56 1.30
CA VAL A 480 19.46 5.28 -0.14
C VAL A 480 18.59 4.17 -0.71
N LEU A 481 17.54 3.78 0.01
CA LEU A 481 16.51 2.87 -0.48
C LEU A 481 15.75 3.50 -1.66
N GLY A 482 15.47 4.81 -1.56
CA GLY A 482 14.77 5.62 -2.55
C GLY A 482 15.67 6.37 -3.54
N ARG A 483 16.91 5.91 -3.74
CA ARG A 483 17.86 6.44 -4.75
C ARG A 483 18.06 5.44 -5.87
N SER A 484 18.35 5.93 -7.07
CA SER A 484 18.50 5.08 -8.25
C SER A 484 19.66 4.08 -8.09
N VAL A 485 19.52 2.91 -8.73
CA VAL A 485 20.57 1.87 -8.73
C VAL A 485 21.87 2.39 -9.36
N SER A 486 21.77 3.23 -10.39
CA SER A 486 22.93 3.87 -11.05
C SER A 486 23.72 4.81 -10.14
N GLU A 487 23.09 5.39 -9.12
CA GLU A 487 23.76 6.23 -8.12
C GLU A 487 24.37 5.41 -6.97
N GLY A 488 24.06 4.12 -6.89
CA GLY A 488 24.42 3.23 -5.78
C GLY A 488 23.31 2.95 -4.77
N GLY A 489 22.09 3.43 -5.03
CA GLY A 489 20.90 3.14 -4.22
C GLY A 489 20.26 1.78 -4.54
N VAL A 490 19.09 1.51 -3.94
CA VAL A 490 18.32 0.28 -4.17
C VAL A 490 17.32 0.41 -5.32
N GLY A 491 16.86 1.62 -5.62
CA GLY A 491 16.10 1.94 -6.84
C GLY A 491 14.62 2.26 -6.65
N PHE A 492 14.08 2.26 -5.42
CA PHE A 492 12.67 2.61 -5.20
C PHE A 492 12.40 4.09 -5.50
N ASP A 493 11.18 4.42 -5.94
CA ASP A 493 10.75 5.81 -6.10
C ASP A 493 10.34 6.44 -4.78
N PHE A 494 9.67 5.69 -3.91
CA PHE A 494 9.15 6.16 -2.64
C PHE A 494 9.31 5.11 -1.55
N ARG A 495 9.29 5.55 -0.30
CA ARG A 495 9.00 4.70 0.87
C ARG A 495 7.72 5.14 1.58
N LEU A 496 7.09 4.25 2.33
CA LEU A 496 6.00 4.60 3.24
C LEU A 496 6.54 5.32 4.50
N ALA A 497 5.89 6.42 4.91
CA ALA A 497 6.20 7.17 6.13
C ALA A 497 5.51 6.55 7.36
N MET A 498 5.90 5.32 7.69
CA MET A 498 5.18 4.46 8.64
C MET A 498 5.17 4.95 10.10
N ALA A 499 6.03 5.91 10.47
CA ALA A 499 6.08 6.47 11.81
C ALA A 499 4.98 7.53 12.09
N ILE A 500 4.29 8.02 11.05
CA ILE A 500 3.25 9.05 11.17
C ILE A 500 1.98 8.49 11.84
N PRO A 501 1.40 7.35 11.38
CA PRO A 501 0.23 6.76 12.03
C PRO A 501 0.45 6.44 13.51
N ASP A 502 1.60 5.88 13.86
CA ASP A 502 1.94 5.56 15.25
C ASP A 502 1.88 6.79 16.16
N LYS A 503 2.29 7.96 15.64
CA LYS A 503 2.25 9.21 16.39
C LYS A 503 0.83 9.68 16.64
N TRP A 504 -0.03 9.59 15.62
CA TRP A 504 -1.45 9.93 15.78
C TRP A 504 -2.16 8.98 16.74
N ILE A 505 -1.86 7.68 16.67
CA ILE A 505 -2.39 6.67 17.60
C ILE A 505 -1.98 7.01 19.04
N ASP A 506 -0.71 7.30 19.30
CA ASP A 506 -0.23 7.68 20.64
C ASP A 506 -0.96 8.92 21.17
N TYR A 507 -1.08 9.95 20.33
CA TYR A 507 -1.74 11.20 20.70
C TYR A 507 -3.23 11.01 21.00
N LEU A 508 -3.95 10.23 20.19
CA LEU A 508 -5.38 9.98 20.37
C LEU A 508 -5.68 9.03 21.53
N LYS A 509 -4.79 8.08 21.85
CA LYS A 509 -5.03 7.08 22.90
C LYS A 509 -4.47 7.45 24.27
N ASN A 510 -3.35 8.17 24.30
CA ASN A 510 -2.54 8.30 25.53
C ASN A 510 -2.35 9.75 26.00
N LYS A 511 -2.78 10.76 25.23
CA LYS A 511 -2.60 12.18 25.58
C LYS A 511 -3.92 12.97 25.49
N ASN A 512 -4.14 13.89 26.41
CA ASN A 512 -5.21 14.89 26.29
C ASN A 512 -4.79 15.97 25.29
N ASP A 513 -5.76 16.69 24.72
CA ASP A 513 -5.51 17.68 23.66
C ASP A 513 -4.54 18.78 24.09
N GLU A 514 -4.60 19.19 25.35
CA GLU A 514 -3.73 20.23 25.91
C GLU A 514 -2.28 19.76 26.06
N GLU A 515 -2.05 18.46 26.04
CA GLU A 515 -0.73 17.81 26.13
C GLU A 515 -0.10 17.59 24.74
N TRP A 516 -0.82 17.92 23.66
CA TRP A 516 -0.32 17.77 22.30
C TRP A 516 0.77 18.80 22.02
N SER A 517 1.98 18.32 21.76
CA SER A 517 3.11 19.17 21.41
C SER A 517 3.13 19.41 19.90
N MET A 518 2.92 20.67 19.49
CA MET A 518 3.00 21.05 18.08
C MET A 518 4.40 20.80 17.51
N ASN A 519 5.44 20.94 18.33
CA ASN A 519 6.82 20.62 17.93
C ASN A 519 6.99 19.14 17.65
N GLU A 520 6.42 18.25 18.48
CA GLU A 520 6.50 16.81 18.24
C GLU A 520 5.72 16.39 16.98
N ILE A 521 4.56 17.02 16.72
CA ILE A 521 3.78 16.78 15.50
C ILE A 521 4.59 17.19 14.27
N VAL A 522 5.09 18.43 14.22
CA VAL A 522 5.88 18.92 13.10
C VAL A 522 7.15 18.10 12.92
N GLN A 523 7.86 17.77 14.00
CA GLN A 523 9.04 16.94 13.94
C GLN A 523 8.72 15.56 13.36
N ASN A 524 7.66 14.88 13.80
CA ASN A 524 7.30 13.57 13.29
C ASN A 524 6.92 13.60 11.78
N LEU A 525 6.18 14.62 11.34
CA LEU A 525 5.79 14.77 9.93
C LEU A 525 6.97 15.14 9.02
N THR A 526 7.93 15.91 9.51
CA THR A 526 9.05 16.45 8.70
C THR A 526 10.37 15.71 8.87
N ASN A 527 10.49 14.79 9.85
CA ASN A 527 11.70 14.02 10.10
C ASN A 527 11.86 12.89 9.08
N ARG A 528 12.29 13.26 7.88
CA ARG A 528 12.57 12.37 6.76
C ARG A 528 13.85 12.79 6.05
N ARG A 529 14.33 11.91 5.17
CA ARG A 529 15.47 12.20 4.31
C ARG A 529 14.97 12.96 3.09
N TYR A 530 15.21 14.28 3.03
CA TYR A 530 14.73 15.14 1.94
C TYR A 530 15.31 14.79 0.54
N THR A 531 16.31 13.91 0.50
CA THR A 531 16.93 13.41 -0.73
C THR A 531 16.21 12.17 -1.30
N GLU A 532 15.20 11.66 -0.58
CA GLU A 532 14.40 10.47 -0.92
C GLU A 532 12.92 10.79 -0.68
N LYS A 533 12.04 10.36 -1.59
CA LYS A 533 10.62 10.69 -1.50
C LYS A 533 9.88 9.73 -0.57
N CYS A 534 8.88 10.24 0.15
CA CYS A 534 8.03 9.43 1.03
C CYS A 534 6.54 9.62 0.70
N ILE A 535 5.74 8.55 0.87
CA ILE A 535 4.27 8.62 0.89
C ILE A 535 3.82 8.73 2.34
N ALA A 536 3.11 9.81 2.65
CA ALA A 536 2.53 10.06 3.96
C ALA A 536 1.08 9.59 4.04
N TYR A 537 0.68 9.10 5.20
CA TYR A 537 -0.70 8.71 5.49
C TYR A 537 -0.95 8.82 6.99
N ALA A 538 -2.17 9.20 7.35
CA ALA A 538 -2.54 9.45 8.74
C ALA A 538 -2.87 8.15 9.49
N GLU A 539 -3.44 7.20 8.78
CA GLU A 539 -3.93 5.93 9.31
C GLU A 539 -3.85 4.85 8.22
N SER A 540 -3.55 3.63 8.63
CA SER A 540 -3.55 2.44 7.77
C SER A 540 -4.87 1.68 7.90
N HIS A 541 -4.93 0.48 7.32
CA HIS A 541 -6.03 -0.47 7.48
C HIS A 541 -6.30 -0.93 8.93
N ASP A 542 -5.44 -0.62 9.91
CA ASP A 542 -5.47 -1.18 11.27
C ASP A 542 -6.22 -0.33 12.34
N GLN A 543 -7.12 0.57 11.97
CA GLN A 543 -7.70 1.53 12.94
C GLN A 543 -9.23 1.41 13.12
N GLU A 544 -9.69 1.68 14.36
CA GLU A 544 -11.12 1.71 14.71
C GLU A 544 -11.63 3.16 14.80
N MET A 545 -12.86 3.41 14.34
CA MET A 545 -13.46 4.77 14.37
C MET A 545 -14.88 4.86 14.97
N TYR A 546 -15.27 6.09 15.34
CA TYR A 546 -16.41 6.45 16.21
C TYR A 546 -17.81 6.32 15.58
N SER A 547 -18.84 6.25 16.43
CA SER A 547 -20.27 6.28 16.08
C SER A 547 -20.92 7.65 16.37
N GLY A 548 -22.15 7.89 15.87
CA GLY A 548 -22.95 9.10 16.21
C GLY A 548 -22.97 10.22 15.16
N MET A 549 -22.71 9.89 13.89
CA MET A 549 -22.44 10.87 12.80
C MET A 549 -23.69 11.35 12.04
N SER A 550 -24.91 11.03 12.50
CA SER A 550 -26.16 11.45 11.84
C SER A 550 -26.45 12.93 12.10
N ALA A 551 -26.80 13.69 11.06
CA ALA A 551 -27.25 15.09 11.16
C ALA A 551 -28.72 15.23 11.63
N LEU A 552 -29.45 14.13 11.82
CA LEU A 552 -30.84 14.15 12.28
C LEU A 552 -31.00 14.44 13.78
N GLN A 553 -29.88 14.46 14.51
CA GLN A 553 -29.81 14.89 15.91
C GLN A 553 -28.76 16.00 16.02
N PRO A 554 -28.69 16.80 17.09
CA PRO A 554 -27.53 17.66 17.34
C PRO A 554 -26.26 16.84 17.57
N ALA A 555 -25.09 17.31 17.12
CA ALA A 555 -23.84 16.61 17.39
C ALA A 555 -23.49 16.77 18.86
N SER A 556 -22.98 15.71 19.49
CA SER A 556 -22.32 15.90 20.78
C SER A 556 -20.99 16.64 20.58
N PRO A 557 -20.49 17.36 21.59
CA PRO A 557 -19.16 17.98 21.52
C PRO A 557 -18.03 16.98 21.16
N ILE A 558 -18.21 15.70 21.52
CA ILE A 558 -17.29 14.61 21.17
C ILE A 558 -17.27 14.35 19.67
N VAL A 559 -18.44 14.31 19.03
CA VAL A 559 -18.59 14.10 17.58
C VAL A 559 -18.05 15.30 16.80
N GLU A 560 -18.34 16.53 17.25
CA GLU A 560 -17.80 17.75 16.62
C GLU A 560 -16.27 17.82 16.67
N ARG A 561 -15.70 17.47 17.83
CA ARG A 561 -14.25 17.32 18.00
C ARG A 561 -13.69 16.25 17.07
N GLY A 562 -14.29 15.06 17.05
CA GLY A 562 -13.83 13.94 16.22
C GLY A 562 -13.80 14.29 14.73
N ILE A 563 -14.87 14.89 14.22
CA ILE A 563 -14.96 15.34 12.82
C ILE A 563 -13.90 16.40 12.51
N SER A 564 -13.63 17.32 13.43
CA SER A 564 -12.65 18.39 13.24
C SER A 564 -11.23 17.84 13.22
N LEU A 565 -10.87 17.02 14.21
CA LEU A 565 -9.54 16.42 14.31
C LEU A 565 -9.24 15.46 13.15
N HIS A 566 -10.20 14.64 12.72
CA HIS A 566 -10.04 13.72 11.59
C HIS A 566 -9.48 14.44 10.35
N LYS A 567 -10.12 15.54 9.93
CA LYS A 567 -9.68 16.28 8.74
C LYS A 567 -8.41 17.06 8.98
N LEU A 568 -8.23 17.65 10.16
CA LEU A 568 -7.00 18.38 10.47
C LEU A 568 -5.79 17.46 10.43
N ILE A 569 -5.91 16.25 11.01
CA ILE A 569 -4.90 15.20 10.97
C ILE A 569 -4.61 14.77 9.53
N HIS A 570 -5.64 14.54 8.72
CA HIS A 570 -5.47 14.16 7.32
C HIS A 570 -4.80 15.26 6.50
N ILE A 571 -5.26 16.51 6.59
CA ILE A 571 -4.72 17.66 5.85
C ILE A 571 -3.27 17.94 6.26
N ILE A 572 -2.95 17.99 7.57
CA ILE A 572 -1.59 18.28 8.01
C ILE A 572 -0.62 17.16 7.63
N THR A 573 -1.10 15.91 7.65
CA THR A 573 -0.31 14.75 7.21
C THR A 573 -0.03 14.81 5.71
N MET A 574 -1.06 15.12 4.90
CA MET A 574 -0.92 15.30 3.46
C MET A 574 0.03 16.44 3.11
N ALA A 575 -0.09 17.58 3.80
CA ALA A 575 0.65 18.80 3.46
C ALA A 575 2.12 18.78 3.94
N LEU A 576 2.42 18.19 5.10
CA LEU A 576 3.76 18.22 5.69
C LEU A 576 4.50 16.88 5.67
N GLY A 577 3.78 15.76 5.55
CA GLY A 577 4.32 14.43 5.82
C GLY A 577 5.23 13.85 4.73
N GLY A 578 5.10 14.28 3.48
CA GLY A 578 5.86 13.67 2.38
C GLY A 578 5.55 14.27 1.00
N GLU A 579 6.02 13.57 -0.03
CA GLU A 579 5.94 13.96 -1.44
C GLU A 579 4.81 13.23 -2.19
N GLY A 580 4.05 12.39 -1.48
CA GLY A 580 2.79 11.80 -1.91
C GLY A 580 1.91 11.47 -0.71
N TYR A 581 0.65 11.13 -0.97
CA TYR A 581 -0.35 10.88 0.06
C TYR A 581 -1.06 9.54 -0.18
N LEU A 582 -1.40 8.83 0.89
CA LEU A 582 -2.17 7.59 0.85
C LEU A 582 -3.35 7.65 1.82
N ASN A 583 -4.47 7.08 1.39
CA ASN A 583 -5.67 6.85 2.20
C ASN A 583 -6.21 5.44 1.95
N PHE A 584 -6.49 4.71 3.03
CA PHE A 584 -7.12 3.39 2.96
C PHE A 584 -8.65 3.49 2.81
N MET A 585 -9.24 2.56 2.05
CA MET A 585 -10.66 2.57 1.70
C MET A 585 -11.63 2.76 2.88
N GLY A 586 -12.38 3.85 2.83
CA GLY A 586 -13.37 4.24 3.82
C GLY A 586 -12.88 5.27 4.83
N ASN A 587 -11.57 5.42 5.02
CA ASN A 587 -11.03 6.38 5.98
C ASN A 587 -11.26 7.83 5.51
N GLU A 588 -11.45 8.07 4.21
CA GLU A 588 -11.70 9.40 3.66
C GLU A 588 -12.99 10.04 4.19
N PHE A 589 -13.98 9.23 4.55
CA PHE A 589 -15.23 9.68 5.16
C PHE A 589 -15.35 9.23 6.62
N GLY A 590 -14.26 8.78 7.24
CA GLY A 590 -14.27 8.21 8.57
C GLY A 590 -15.27 7.06 8.69
N HIS A 591 -14.99 5.96 8.02
CA HIS A 591 -15.76 4.74 8.17
C HIS A 591 -15.72 4.28 9.64
N PRO A 592 -16.88 4.03 10.29
CA PRO A 592 -16.92 3.63 11.69
C PRO A 592 -16.45 2.18 11.88
N GLU A 593 -16.35 1.75 13.14
CA GLU A 593 -15.98 0.37 13.49
C GLU A 593 -14.54 0.03 13.06
N TRP A 594 -14.21 -1.24 12.84
CA TRP A 594 -12.88 -1.74 12.48
C TRP A 594 -12.97 -2.84 11.43
N ILE A 595 -11.83 -3.19 10.84
CA ILE A 595 -11.71 -4.29 9.86
C ILE A 595 -11.42 -5.59 10.59
N ASP A 596 -12.19 -6.64 10.33
CA ASP A 596 -11.88 -7.98 10.81
C ASP A 596 -12.31 -9.01 9.78
N PHE A 597 -11.39 -9.93 9.45
CA PHE A 597 -11.60 -10.95 8.44
C PHE A 597 -12.23 -12.20 9.06
N PRO A 598 -12.97 -13.00 8.28
CA PRO A 598 -13.50 -14.28 8.73
C PRO A 598 -12.39 -15.20 9.27
N ARG A 599 -12.49 -15.57 10.55
CA ARG A 599 -11.56 -16.47 11.23
C ARG A 599 -12.26 -17.19 12.38
N GLU A 600 -11.63 -18.23 12.92
CA GLU A 600 -12.18 -19.00 14.05
C GLU A 600 -12.59 -18.09 15.22
N GLY A 601 -11.73 -17.11 15.57
CA GLY A 601 -11.96 -16.23 16.71
C GLY A 601 -13.11 -15.23 16.59
N ASN A 602 -13.75 -15.09 15.42
CA ASN A 602 -14.97 -14.30 15.24
C ASN A 602 -16.13 -15.11 14.63
N GLY A 603 -16.02 -16.45 14.67
CA GLY A 603 -17.04 -17.35 14.13
C GLY A 603 -17.19 -17.26 12.60
N TRP A 604 -16.10 -16.98 11.88
CA TRP A 604 -16.08 -16.84 10.41
C TRP A 604 -16.98 -15.71 9.89
N SER A 605 -17.10 -14.63 10.67
CA SER A 605 -17.96 -13.50 10.33
C SER A 605 -17.34 -12.61 9.25
N TYR A 606 -18.17 -12.21 8.28
CA TYR A 606 -17.85 -11.19 7.28
C TYR A 606 -18.37 -9.80 7.64
N GLU A 607 -19.01 -9.64 8.81
CA GLU A 607 -19.71 -8.38 9.18
C GLU A 607 -18.78 -7.16 9.22
N LYS A 608 -17.50 -7.36 9.54
CA LYS A 608 -16.47 -6.33 9.58
C LYS A 608 -15.53 -6.36 8.37
N CYS A 609 -15.75 -7.29 7.45
CA CYS A 609 -14.99 -7.45 6.20
C CYS A 609 -15.79 -6.84 5.03
N ARG A 610 -16.21 -5.58 5.19
CA ARG A 610 -17.06 -4.83 4.24
C ARG A 610 -16.85 -3.32 4.39
N ARG A 611 -17.33 -2.51 3.45
CA ARG A 611 -17.37 -1.03 3.48
C ARG A 611 -18.80 -0.49 3.41
N GLN A 612 -19.21 0.27 4.41
CA GLN A 612 -20.56 0.82 4.59
C GLN A 612 -20.79 2.09 3.73
N TRP A 613 -20.77 1.96 2.40
CA TRP A 613 -20.98 3.10 1.47
C TRP A 613 -22.33 3.79 1.66
N ASN A 614 -23.33 3.06 2.16
CA ASN A 614 -24.62 3.63 2.53
C ASN A 614 -24.48 4.79 3.52
N LEU A 615 -23.43 4.83 4.35
CA LEU A 615 -23.20 5.94 5.27
C LEU A 615 -22.90 7.23 4.51
N VAL A 616 -21.97 7.20 3.55
CA VAL A 616 -21.56 8.38 2.76
C VAL A 616 -22.60 8.78 1.71
N ASP A 617 -23.37 7.82 1.20
CA ASP A 617 -24.43 8.06 0.23
C ASP A 617 -25.69 8.67 0.85
N THR A 618 -25.80 8.65 2.19
CA THR A 618 -26.99 9.18 2.88
C THR A 618 -26.93 10.71 2.99
N ASP A 619 -28.01 11.38 2.59
CA ASP A 619 -28.09 12.85 2.52
C ASP A 619 -27.75 13.58 3.82
N HIS A 620 -28.01 12.96 4.96
CA HIS A 620 -27.86 13.51 6.30
C HIS A 620 -26.58 13.05 7.03
N LEU A 621 -25.56 12.55 6.32
CA LEU A 621 -24.24 12.37 6.90
C LEU A 621 -23.54 13.73 7.09
N ARG A 622 -22.95 13.98 8.27
CA ARG A 622 -22.38 15.29 8.66
C ARG A 622 -21.16 15.78 7.88
N TYR A 623 -20.58 14.98 6.98
CA TYR A 623 -19.29 15.26 6.30
C TYR A 623 -19.31 16.35 5.21
N LYS A 624 -20.27 17.27 5.19
CA LYS A 624 -20.48 18.14 4.00
C LYS A 624 -19.97 19.57 4.15
N VAL A 625 -20.11 20.19 5.33
CA VAL A 625 -19.64 21.56 5.59
C VAL A 625 -19.14 21.66 7.02
N ILE A 626 -17.98 22.31 7.20
CA ILE A 626 -17.33 22.46 8.49
C ILE A 626 -17.07 23.91 8.78
N VAL A 627 -17.48 24.30 9.98
CA VAL A 627 -17.31 25.63 10.53
C VAL A 627 -16.60 25.47 11.86
N PHE A 628 -15.47 26.15 12.04
CA PHE A 628 -14.80 26.22 13.34
C PHE A 628 -14.13 27.57 13.53
N GLU A 629 -13.79 27.88 14.78
CA GLU A 629 -13.00 29.07 15.11
C GLU A 629 -11.62 28.67 15.61
N ARG A 630 -10.61 29.46 15.24
CA ARG A 630 -9.26 29.34 15.82
C ARG A 630 -8.63 30.73 15.91
N GLY A 631 -8.37 31.19 17.13
CA GLY A 631 -8.00 32.59 17.36
C GLY A 631 -9.13 33.52 16.95
N ASP A 632 -8.81 34.63 16.30
CA ASP A 632 -9.79 35.63 15.86
C ASP A 632 -10.44 35.31 14.49
N LEU A 633 -10.24 34.08 13.98
CA LEU A 633 -10.71 33.66 12.66
C LEU A 633 -11.80 32.59 12.76
N VAL A 634 -12.81 32.74 11.90
CA VAL A 634 -13.83 31.73 11.61
C VAL A 634 -13.46 31.07 10.29
N PHE A 635 -13.31 29.74 10.31
CA PHE A 635 -12.97 28.92 9.17
C PHE A 635 -14.22 28.20 8.67
N VAL A 636 -14.44 28.25 7.35
CA VAL A 636 -15.54 27.55 6.69
C VAL A 636 -14.99 26.71 5.54
N PHE A 637 -15.25 25.42 5.59
CA PHE A 637 -14.85 24.45 4.56
C PHE A 637 -16.09 23.76 4.01
N ASN A 638 -16.32 23.88 2.71
CA ASN A 638 -17.33 23.11 2.00
C ASN A 638 -16.64 21.93 1.30
N PHE A 639 -16.96 20.70 1.71
CA PHE A 639 -16.43 19.48 1.11
C PHE A 639 -17.48 18.77 0.23
N HIS A 640 -18.62 19.42 -0.03
CA HIS A 640 -19.62 18.86 -0.93
C HIS A 640 -19.09 18.90 -2.38
N PRO A 641 -19.13 17.77 -3.12
CA PRO A 641 -18.51 17.68 -4.44
C PRO A 641 -19.19 18.57 -5.49
N GLU A 642 -20.49 18.82 -5.34
CA GLU A 642 -21.29 19.53 -6.36
C GLU A 642 -22.09 20.74 -5.86
N ASN A 643 -22.33 20.86 -4.55
CA ASN A 643 -23.29 21.83 -4.01
C ASN A 643 -22.57 23.07 -3.51
N THR A 644 -23.04 24.22 -3.99
CA THR A 644 -22.72 25.53 -3.41
C THR A 644 -23.85 25.93 -2.47
N TYR A 645 -23.52 26.31 -1.24
CA TYR A 645 -24.51 26.69 -0.23
C TYR A 645 -24.58 28.21 -0.11
N GLU A 646 -25.61 28.84 -0.66
CA GLU A 646 -25.82 30.28 -0.54
C GLU A 646 -26.41 30.67 0.82
N GLY A 647 -25.85 31.72 1.44
CA GLY A 647 -26.35 32.25 2.71
C GLY A 647 -26.24 31.25 3.88
N TYR A 648 -25.24 30.37 3.84
CA TYR A 648 -25.02 29.35 4.86
C TYR A 648 -24.71 30.02 6.22
N LYS A 649 -25.50 29.69 7.24
CA LYS A 649 -25.40 30.33 8.57
C LYS A 649 -24.25 29.71 9.37
N VAL A 650 -23.37 30.53 9.94
CA VAL A 650 -22.17 30.13 10.68
C VAL A 650 -22.13 30.81 12.05
N GLY A 651 -21.84 30.06 13.11
CA GLY A 651 -21.74 30.57 14.48
C GLY A 651 -20.40 31.25 14.74
N CYS A 652 -20.40 32.28 15.57
CA CYS A 652 -19.20 33.01 15.97
C CYS A 652 -19.29 33.57 17.40
N ASP A 653 -18.14 33.75 18.03
CA ASP A 653 -18.04 34.22 19.42
C ASP A 653 -18.30 35.73 19.54
N LEU A 654 -17.55 36.55 18.79
CA LEU A 654 -17.67 38.00 18.88
C LEU A 654 -18.72 38.54 17.89
N PRO A 655 -19.67 39.39 18.33
CA PRO A 655 -20.54 40.09 17.40
C PRO A 655 -19.74 41.14 16.63
N GLY A 656 -20.15 41.42 15.40
CA GLY A 656 -19.61 42.50 14.59
C GLY A 656 -19.68 42.22 13.11
N LYS A 657 -18.57 42.52 12.43
CA LYS A 657 -18.44 42.49 10.99
C LYS A 657 -17.25 41.62 10.60
N TYR A 658 -17.53 40.53 9.89
CA TYR A 658 -16.52 39.60 9.39
C TYR A 658 -16.25 39.85 7.91
N ARG A 659 -15.00 39.59 7.48
CA ARG A 659 -14.54 39.61 6.09
C ARG A 659 -13.67 38.39 5.82
N VAL A 660 -13.52 38.07 4.54
CA VAL A 660 -12.65 37.00 4.09
C VAL A 660 -11.19 37.35 4.38
N ALA A 661 -10.51 36.50 5.15
CA ALA A 661 -9.09 36.63 5.46
C ALA A 661 -8.21 35.80 4.50
N LEU A 662 -8.73 34.66 4.04
CA LEU A 662 -8.12 33.76 3.07
C LEU A 662 -9.23 32.97 2.37
N ASP A 663 -9.11 32.81 1.06
CA ASP A 663 -10.09 32.13 0.22
C ASP A 663 -9.37 31.20 -0.76
N SER A 664 -9.58 29.89 -0.62
CA SER A 664 -8.99 28.91 -1.54
C SER A 664 -9.61 28.95 -2.93
N ASP A 665 -10.79 29.57 -3.12
CA ASP A 665 -11.43 29.72 -4.42
C ASP A 665 -10.95 30.97 -5.18
N ALA A 666 -10.04 31.79 -4.63
CA ALA A 666 -9.53 32.96 -5.33
C ALA A 666 -8.72 32.56 -6.59
N SER A 667 -8.82 33.35 -7.64
CA SER A 667 -8.17 33.06 -8.94
C SER A 667 -6.64 32.96 -8.84
N GLU A 668 -6.02 33.69 -7.91
CA GLU A 668 -4.58 33.64 -7.64
C GLU A 668 -4.11 32.30 -7.04
N PHE A 669 -5.03 31.52 -6.44
CA PHE A 669 -4.78 30.16 -5.97
C PHE A 669 -5.32 29.09 -6.95
N GLY A 670 -5.75 29.49 -8.15
CA GLY A 670 -6.29 28.59 -9.17
C GLY A 670 -7.76 28.20 -8.97
N GLY A 671 -8.48 28.90 -8.10
CA GLY A 671 -9.92 28.73 -7.91
C GLY A 671 -10.76 29.51 -8.92
N HIS A 672 -12.08 29.45 -8.78
CA HIS A 672 -13.04 30.01 -9.73
C HIS A 672 -13.47 31.46 -9.43
N GLY A 673 -12.94 32.08 -8.39
CA GLY A 673 -13.18 33.48 -8.02
C GLY A 673 -14.59 33.79 -7.53
N ARG A 674 -15.31 32.80 -6.97
CA ARG A 674 -16.74 32.94 -6.67
C ARG A 674 -17.03 33.59 -5.31
N VAL A 675 -16.02 33.76 -4.46
CA VAL A 675 -16.17 34.34 -3.12
C VAL A 675 -15.77 35.82 -3.15
N GLY A 676 -16.70 36.71 -2.78
CA GLY A 676 -16.42 38.16 -2.74
C GLY A 676 -15.61 38.59 -1.51
N HIS A 677 -14.38 39.06 -1.71
CA HIS A 677 -13.46 39.45 -0.61
C HIS A 677 -13.84 40.78 0.06
N HIS A 678 -14.63 41.61 -0.60
CA HIS A 678 -15.09 42.91 -0.08
C HIS A 678 -16.47 42.86 0.59
N VAL A 679 -17.11 41.69 0.62
CA VAL A 679 -18.44 41.52 1.22
C VAL A 679 -18.34 41.61 2.74
N ASP A 680 -19.17 42.46 3.33
CA ASP A 680 -19.30 42.58 4.79
C ASP A 680 -20.32 41.55 5.32
N HIS A 681 -19.85 40.65 6.18
CA HIS A 681 -20.72 39.65 6.82
C HIS A 681 -21.08 40.09 8.24
N PHE A 682 -22.29 40.63 8.41
CA PHE A 682 -22.77 41.13 9.71
C PHE A 682 -23.36 40.01 10.56
N THR A 683 -23.04 40.04 11.86
CA THR A 683 -23.57 39.07 12.81
C THR A 683 -24.96 39.40 13.32
N SER A 684 -25.78 38.38 13.52
CA SER A 684 -27.04 38.42 14.27
C SER A 684 -26.87 37.73 15.63
N PRO A 685 -27.51 38.23 16.69
CA PRO A 685 -27.52 37.55 17.99
C PRO A 685 -28.30 36.24 17.93
N GLU A 686 -27.78 35.19 18.57
CA GLU A 686 -28.40 33.86 18.62
C GLU A 686 -28.77 33.46 20.05
N GLY A 687 -30.01 32.96 20.21
CA GLY A 687 -30.60 32.49 21.47
C GLY A 687 -30.92 33.58 22.50
N ILE A 688 -31.24 33.17 23.73
CA ILE A 688 -31.66 34.08 24.81
C ILE A 688 -30.41 34.57 25.56
N PRO A 689 -30.20 35.90 25.72
CA PRO A 689 -29.05 36.42 26.45
C PRO A 689 -28.92 35.82 27.85
N GLY A 690 -27.79 35.16 28.13
CA GLY A 690 -27.50 34.55 29.43
C GLY A 690 -27.94 33.09 29.60
N VAL A 691 -28.50 32.44 28.57
CA VAL A 691 -28.89 31.02 28.61
C VAL A 691 -28.10 30.23 27.54
N PRO A 692 -26.98 29.57 27.91
CA PRO A 692 -26.08 28.90 26.97
C PRO A 692 -26.76 27.84 26.08
N GLU A 693 -27.80 27.19 26.62
CA GLU A 693 -28.47 26.04 26.01
C GLU A 693 -29.37 26.38 24.80
N THR A 694 -29.51 27.66 24.42
CA THR A 694 -30.38 28.12 23.33
C THR A 694 -29.66 28.71 22.11
N ASN A 695 -28.32 28.67 22.07
CA ASN A 695 -27.51 29.38 21.08
C ASN A 695 -26.95 28.43 19.99
N PHE A 696 -26.55 28.97 18.84
CA PHE A 696 -26.02 28.24 17.67
C PHE A 696 -24.72 27.49 18.04
N ASN A 697 -24.83 26.29 18.63
CA ASN A 697 -23.74 25.50 19.22
C ASN A 697 -22.88 26.29 20.24
N ASN A 698 -23.50 26.87 21.26
CA ASN A 698 -22.83 27.69 22.30
C ASN A 698 -22.12 28.95 21.76
N ARG A 699 -22.54 29.48 20.60
CA ARG A 699 -22.06 30.76 20.06
C ARG A 699 -23.13 31.86 20.15
N PRO A 700 -22.81 33.01 20.78
CA PRO A 700 -23.78 34.08 21.02
C PRO A 700 -24.19 34.84 19.76
N SER A 701 -23.45 34.67 18.65
CA SER A 701 -23.67 35.35 17.39
C SER A 701 -23.56 34.40 16.20
N SER A 702 -24.16 34.76 15.07
CA SER A 702 -23.95 34.06 13.80
C SER A 702 -23.97 35.02 12.63
N PHE A 703 -23.34 34.67 11.51
CA PHE A 703 -23.46 35.41 10.25
C PHE A 703 -23.69 34.43 9.09
N LYS A 704 -23.98 34.94 7.90
CA LYS A 704 -24.14 34.11 6.69
C LYS A 704 -22.92 34.25 5.78
N VAL A 705 -22.41 33.13 5.27
CA VAL A 705 -21.31 33.06 4.31
C VAL A 705 -21.79 32.57 2.94
N TYR A 706 -20.94 32.77 1.92
CA TYR A 706 -21.20 32.51 0.50
C TYR A 706 -22.40 33.30 -0.05
N TYR A 707 -22.10 34.47 -0.62
CA TYR A 707 -23.02 35.21 -1.46
C TYR A 707 -22.53 35.07 -2.89
N LYS A 708 -23.43 34.72 -3.80
CA LYS A 708 -23.18 34.86 -5.23
C LYS A 708 -22.89 36.34 -5.50
N VAL A 709 -21.74 36.63 -6.10
CA VAL A 709 -21.56 37.92 -6.79
C VAL A 709 -22.43 37.80 -8.03
N ASP A 710 -23.50 38.58 -8.13
CA ASP A 710 -24.28 38.61 -9.37
C ASP A 710 -23.37 39.08 -10.51
N ASP A 711 -23.31 38.29 -11.59
CA ASP A 711 -22.55 38.59 -12.81
C ASP A 711 -23.14 39.77 -13.62
N ASP A 712 -24.06 40.55 -13.05
CA ASP A 712 -24.72 41.69 -13.74
C ASP A 712 -24.05 43.04 -13.44
N LEU A 713 -22.72 43.06 -13.37
CA LEU A 713 -21.93 44.28 -13.50
C LEU A 713 -20.82 44.09 -14.55
N ASP A 714 -21.22 43.73 -15.76
CA ASP A 714 -20.37 43.88 -16.93
C ASP A 714 -20.80 45.09 -17.77
N ALA A 715 -19.75 45.81 -18.22
CA ALA A 715 -19.69 46.72 -19.36
C ALA A 715 -20.34 48.11 -19.21
N ASP A 716 -19.52 49.08 -18.82
CA ASP A 716 -19.57 50.40 -19.45
C ASP A 716 -18.18 50.71 -20.04
N ASP A 717 -17.94 50.16 -21.24
CA ASP A 717 -16.87 50.59 -22.13
C ASP A 717 -17.49 51.48 -23.22
N GLY A 718 -17.19 52.78 -23.18
CA GLY A 718 -17.39 53.64 -24.35
C GLY A 718 -17.44 55.14 -24.08
N GLU A 719 -16.28 55.80 -23.94
CA GLU A 719 -15.80 56.72 -24.99
C GLU A 719 -14.55 57.49 -24.54
N MET A 720 -13.50 57.39 -25.37
CA MET A 720 -12.43 58.38 -25.38
C MET A 720 -12.97 59.73 -25.82
N ALA A 721 -12.86 60.75 -24.96
CA ALA A 721 -12.81 62.14 -25.37
C ALA A 721 -11.73 62.91 -24.60
N SER A 722 -10.99 63.70 -25.37
CA SER A 722 -9.74 64.39 -25.08
C SER A 722 -9.83 65.56 -24.08
N ILE A 723 -8.75 65.72 -23.31
CA ILE A 723 -8.05 66.96 -22.88
C ILE A 723 -8.91 68.24 -22.69
N GLY A 724 -8.89 68.77 -21.46
CA GLY A 724 -9.19 70.18 -21.18
C GLY A 724 -9.09 70.56 -19.70
N GLU A 725 -8.06 71.33 -19.35
CA GLU A 725 -7.90 72.03 -18.06
C GLU A 725 -9.14 72.89 -17.73
N THR A 726 -9.55 72.98 -16.46
CA THR A 726 -9.42 74.20 -15.61
C THR A 726 -10.23 74.08 -14.30
N ALA A 727 -9.65 74.63 -13.25
CA ALA A 727 -10.18 74.74 -11.90
C ALA A 727 -11.40 75.69 -11.80
N THR A 728 -12.28 75.46 -10.81
CA THR A 728 -12.75 76.51 -9.87
C THR A 728 -13.65 75.94 -8.75
N ILE A 729 -13.25 76.22 -7.50
CA ILE A 729 -14.10 76.36 -6.28
C ILE A 729 -14.41 77.89 -6.23
N PRO A 730 -15.56 78.45 -5.77
CA PRO A 730 -16.13 78.16 -4.45
C PRO A 730 -17.63 78.44 -4.13
N ASN A 731 -18.02 77.91 -2.96
CA ASN A 731 -18.77 78.55 -1.86
C ASN A 731 -20.31 78.62 -1.78
N LEU A 732 -20.78 78.05 -0.65
CA LEU A 732 -21.64 78.62 0.42
C LEU A 732 -23.02 79.18 0.06
N GLY A 733 -24.05 78.63 0.72
CA GLY A 733 -25.23 79.42 1.08
C GLY A 733 -26.48 78.66 1.56
N ARG A 734 -26.55 78.49 2.89
CA ARG A 734 -27.72 78.68 3.78
C ARG A 734 -28.95 77.76 3.72
N ASP A 735 -29.19 77.16 4.88
CA ASP A 735 -30.49 76.79 5.44
C ASP A 735 -31.46 77.98 5.55
N VAL A 736 -32.78 77.70 5.50
CA VAL A 736 -33.84 78.12 6.45
C VAL A 736 -35.18 77.49 6.04
N GLU A 737 -35.92 77.11 7.08
CA GLU A 737 -37.24 76.47 7.21
C GLU A 737 -38.42 77.27 6.59
N ASP A 738 -39.49 76.59 6.15
CA ASP A 738 -40.85 76.68 6.75
C ASP A 738 -41.97 76.05 5.87
N GLU A 739 -42.75 75.21 6.56
CA GLU A 739 -44.19 74.85 6.54
C GLU A 739 -45.10 74.88 5.28
N ASP A 740 -45.94 73.82 5.26
CA ASP A 740 -47.34 73.66 4.81
C ASP A 740 -47.75 73.83 3.34
N ASP A 741 -48.28 72.76 2.72
CA ASP A 741 -49.72 72.64 2.42
C ASP A 741 -50.12 71.21 1.96
N MET A 742 -51.39 70.88 2.20
CA MET A 742 -52.06 69.60 2.03
C MET A 742 -52.53 69.31 0.58
N GLY A 743 -52.71 68.02 0.24
CA GLY A 743 -53.69 67.62 -0.79
C GLY A 743 -53.38 66.35 -1.59
N ASP A 744 -53.80 65.19 -1.04
CA ASP A 744 -54.56 64.04 -1.59
C ASP A 744 -54.64 63.73 -3.13
N PRO A 745 -55.17 62.57 -3.57
CA PRO A 745 -54.42 61.51 -4.26
C PRO A 745 -54.95 61.20 -5.68
N ALA A 746 -54.28 60.31 -6.43
CA ALA A 746 -54.89 59.23 -7.25
C ALA A 746 -54.03 58.74 -8.43
N SER A 747 -54.04 57.41 -8.57
CA SER A 747 -54.14 56.57 -9.78
C SER A 747 -53.05 56.59 -10.87
N ASP A 748 -52.51 55.39 -11.07
CA ASP A 748 -52.30 54.65 -12.34
C ASP A 748 -51.56 55.35 -13.50
N ASP A 749 -50.31 54.93 -13.72
CA ASP A 749 -49.90 54.11 -14.88
C ASP A 749 -48.52 53.47 -14.64
#